data_AF-A0A9Q4BVH3-F1
#
_entry.id   AF-A0A9Q4BVH3-F1
#
_cell.length_a   1.000
_cell.length_b   1.000
_cell.length_c   1.000
_cell.angle_alpha   90.00
_cell.angle_beta   90.00
_cell.angle_gamma   90.00
#
_symmetry.space_group_name_H-M   'P 1'
#
loop_
_entity.id
_entity.type
_entity.pdbx_description
1 polymer ?
#
loop_
_entity_poly.entity_id
_entity_poly.type
_entity_poly.pdbx_seq_one_letter_code
_entity_poly.pdbx_strand_id
1 'polypeptide(L)'
;MIDLSVIIVNFNVKEFLQNLLGSIQKSTGNISTEVIVIDNASDDGSVEILREKFPWVKLIASEKNLGFGRANNLGLEISQGKYILLINPDTIVQEDTFQKLISFFEKTPDAGLAGCKVLNSDGTLQLACRRGFPGPWTSFTKVTGLSKLFPKSRLFARYNMTYLSENETYEVDAISGAFMMLKREVYEKVGGFDCQFFMYGEDLDLCYRIQKAGYKVYYVHDTQIIHYKGESTKRSSLDETRVFYEAMHLFVKKHFSSSFMVEIILRFAIIIRQLFASLNVYRLVALALVFDFLFFDLSLFAAAHLYQSPHWHGFPQDTILGIYTIPALIQILIASMTGAYKKDSISVLRVLYSIVLGFFILSSVTFFFKQYAYSRAVVLSTYAILLFMLPAWRIIFKLGFKLGLKEEIYKTRTLIVGTDRHSVDLAKKLKSKLTSIQKIAGLIGLNRKQVGEKIEGMDVLGSIDNIKKIIKEKKITEVIFASGEMSYNQMLAVVSECQGENVDFKVAGSELDYLVGKSSITMLDEIPLLEIFYNISTLTSKVTKRIFDFVLAIPALIFIYPFIYSFRKIGPNSSDFSRFVLGLPEVLSGKKSIVGPFRQRTDTDLYLGRSGLTGLWYTEGLDNTDRDESIKLDIFYARNQNIWLDLEILGKTFSKMFSGMEN
;
A
#
# COMPACT_ATOMS: atom_id res chain seq x y z
N MET A 1 -32.62 -21.96 25.01
CA MET A 1 -31.35 -21.50 25.64
C MET A 1 -30.47 -21.05 24.50
N ILE A 2 -29.82 -19.89 24.60
CA ILE A 2 -28.95 -19.40 23.53
C ILE A 2 -27.62 -20.16 23.62
N ASP A 3 -27.15 -20.69 22.49
CA ASP A 3 -25.89 -21.45 22.44
C ASP A 3 -24.69 -20.52 22.33
N LEU A 4 -24.79 -19.46 21.50
CA LEU A 4 -23.70 -18.54 21.20
C LEU A 4 -24.15 -17.07 21.25
N SER A 5 -23.43 -16.24 22.00
CA SER A 5 -23.51 -14.78 21.86
C SER A 5 -22.32 -14.26 21.06
N VAL A 6 -22.56 -13.55 19.97
CA VAL A 6 -21.51 -12.87 19.21
C VAL A 6 -21.54 -11.37 19.55
N ILE A 7 -20.43 -10.86 20.07
CA ILE A 7 -20.26 -9.47 20.46
C ILE A 7 -19.27 -8.83 19.50
N ILE A 8 -19.68 -7.71 18.90
CA ILE A 8 -18.93 -6.97 17.89
C ILE A 8 -18.84 -5.52 18.35
N VAL A 9 -17.62 -5.00 18.46
CA VAL A 9 -17.39 -3.56 18.70
C VAL A 9 -17.12 -2.89 17.36
N ASN A 10 -18.02 -2.01 16.93
CA ASN A 10 -17.92 -1.29 15.67
C ASN A 10 -17.41 0.14 15.87
N PHE A 11 -16.46 0.57 15.03
CA PHE A 11 -16.05 1.98 14.96
C PHE A 11 -15.66 2.32 13.52
N ASN A 12 -16.52 3.09 12.85
CA ASN A 12 -16.30 3.62 11.51
C ASN A 12 -15.89 2.58 10.46
N VAL A 13 -16.54 1.41 10.42
CA VAL A 13 -16.26 0.36 9.42
C VAL A 13 -17.53 -0.30 8.86
N LYS A 14 -18.52 0.52 8.50
CA LYS A 14 -19.84 0.13 7.94
C LYS A 14 -19.81 -1.00 6.91
N GLU A 15 -18.95 -0.94 5.90
CA GLU A 15 -18.91 -1.94 4.82
C GLU A 15 -18.36 -3.29 5.30
N PHE A 16 -17.35 -3.25 6.17
CA PHE A 16 -16.80 -4.45 6.78
C PHE A 16 -17.79 -5.12 7.72
N LEU A 17 -18.49 -4.32 8.54
CA LEU A 17 -19.50 -4.81 9.46
C LEU A 17 -20.63 -5.55 8.73
N GLN A 18 -21.09 -5.02 7.58
CA GLN A 18 -22.09 -5.70 6.76
C GLN A 18 -21.62 -7.08 6.27
N ASN A 19 -20.39 -7.15 5.76
CA ASN A 19 -19.80 -8.42 5.31
C ASN A 19 -19.67 -9.42 6.45
N LEU A 20 -19.26 -8.96 7.63
CA LEU A 20 -19.18 -9.78 8.82
C LEU A 20 -20.57 -10.35 9.18
N LEU A 21 -21.59 -9.50 9.30
CA LEU A 21 -22.94 -9.92 9.66
C LEU A 21 -23.51 -10.91 8.65
N GLY A 22 -23.26 -10.70 7.35
CA GLY A 22 -23.60 -11.67 6.31
C GLY A 22 -22.90 -13.02 6.49
N SER A 23 -21.60 -13.01 6.84
CA SER A 23 -20.86 -14.25 7.13
C SER A 23 -21.32 -14.97 8.40
N ILE A 24 -21.64 -14.21 9.47
CA ILE A 24 -22.19 -14.75 10.73
C ILE A 24 -23.54 -15.43 10.49
N GLN A 25 -24.41 -14.81 9.70
CA GLN A 25 -25.72 -15.38 9.40
C GLN A 25 -25.59 -16.73 8.69
N LYS A 26 -24.64 -16.86 7.76
CA LYS A 26 -24.34 -18.13 7.07
C LYS A 26 -23.64 -19.15 7.99
N SER A 27 -22.79 -18.71 8.92
CA SER A 27 -22.06 -19.61 9.83
C SER A 27 -22.84 -20.06 11.06
N THR A 28 -24.02 -19.49 11.30
CA THR A 28 -24.88 -19.83 12.44
C THR A 28 -25.47 -21.24 12.29
N GLY A 29 -25.88 -21.65 11.09
CA GLY A 29 -26.49 -22.96 10.86
C GLY A 29 -27.66 -23.22 11.82
N ASN A 30 -27.58 -24.31 12.59
CA ASN A 30 -28.60 -24.71 13.59
C ASN A 30 -28.31 -24.19 15.02
N ILE A 31 -27.26 -23.37 15.21
CA ILE A 31 -26.82 -22.89 16.52
C ILE A 31 -27.73 -21.73 16.93
N SER A 32 -28.35 -21.80 18.11
CA SER A 32 -29.13 -20.67 18.62
C SER A 32 -28.19 -19.51 18.96
N THR A 33 -28.21 -18.46 18.14
CA THR A 33 -27.23 -17.37 18.19
C THR A 33 -27.91 -16.03 18.40
N GLU A 34 -27.35 -15.22 19.30
CA GLU A 34 -27.65 -13.79 19.39
C GLU A 34 -26.43 -12.97 18.94
N VAL A 35 -26.68 -11.85 18.27
CA VAL A 35 -25.61 -10.94 17.81
C VAL A 35 -25.83 -9.57 18.42
N ILE A 36 -24.79 -9.06 19.09
CA ILE A 36 -24.78 -7.83 19.85
C ILE A 36 -23.71 -6.93 19.24
N VAL A 37 -24.13 -5.80 18.66
CA VAL A 37 -23.21 -4.81 18.11
C VAL A 37 -23.16 -3.60 19.04
N ILE A 38 -21.96 -3.26 19.50
CA ILE A 38 -21.67 -2.07 20.27
C ILE A 38 -21.03 -1.06 19.31
N ASP A 39 -21.80 -0.06 18.89
CA ASP A 39 -21.26 1.03 18.09
C ASP A 39 -20.56 2.05 19.00
N ASN A 40 -19.30 2.34 18.70
CA ASN A 40 -18.40 3.14 19.52
C ASN A 40 -18.37 4.61 19.07
N ALA A 41 -19.55 5.19 18.79
CA ALA A 41 -19.75 6.53 18.25
C ALA A 41 -19.24 6.69 16.82
N SER A 42 -19.74 5.84 15.90
CA SER A 42 -19.41 5.93 14.49
C SER A 42 -20.17 7.06 13.78
N ASP A 43 -19.55 7.63 12.74
CA ASP A 43 -20.10 8.72 11.90
C ASP A 43 -20.19 8.34 10.41
N ASP A 44 -19.98 7.08 10.07
CA ASP A 44 -19.94 6.57 8.69
C ASP A 44 -21.28 6.00 8.18
N GLY A 45 -22.34 6.08 8.99
CA GLY A 45 -23.65 5.52 8.68
C GLY A 45 -23.83 4.05 9.10
N SER A 46 -22.93 3.48 9.93
CA SER A 46 -23.06 2.12 10.46
C SER A 46 -24.37 1.89 11.22
N VAL A 47 -24.76 2.84 12.08
CA VAL A 47 -25.92 2.72 12.96
C VAL A 47 -27.23 2.64 12.17
N GLU A 48 -27.35 3.46 11.13
CA GLU A 48 -28.50 3.54 10.23
C GLU A 48 -28.66 2.22 9.48
N ILE A 49 -27.58 1.70 8.88
CA ILE A 49 -27.62 0.42 8.16
C ILE A 49 -27.98 -0.75 9.06
N LEU A 50 -27.49 -0.77 10.31
CA LEU A 50 -27.85 -1.82 11.25
C LEU A 50 -29.36 -1.83 11.55
N ARG A 51 -29.95 -0.64 11.74
CA ARG A 51 -31.39 -0.50 12.00
C ARG A 51 -32.24 -0.90 10.78
N GLU A 52 -31.79 -0.55 9.58
CA GLU A 52 -32.53 -0.79 8.34
C GLU A 52 -32.38 -2.23 7.82
N LYS A 53 -31.14 -2.74 7.70
CA LYS A 53 -30.83 -4.00 7.03
C LYS A 53 -30.66 -5.18 8.00
N PHE A 54 -30.33 -4.93 9.27
CA PHE A 54 -30.04 -5.97 10.25
C PHE A 54 -30.88 -5.82 11.54
N PRO A 55 -32.22 -5.73 11.46
CA PRO A 55 -33.06 -5.49 12.65
C PRO A 55 -33.04 -6.64 13.67
N TRP A 56 -32.51 -7.80 13.29
CA TRP A 56 -32.30 -8.96 14.16
C TRP A 56 -31.07 -8.83 15.06
N VAL A 57 -30.19 -7.85 14.81
CA VAL A 57 -29.01 -7.55 15.62
C VAL A 57 -29.38 -6.62 16.78
N LYS A 58 -28.90 -6.92 17.98
CA LYS A 58 -29.06 -6.06 19.15
C LYS A 58 -28.00 -4.96 19.13
N LEU A 59 -28.42 -3.73 18.84
CA LEU A 59 -27.54 -2.58 18.75
C LEU A 59 -27.50 -1.76 20.05
N ILE A 60 -26.30 -1.46 20.54
CA ILE A 60 -26.04 -0.43 21.54
C ILE A 60 -25.17 0.64 20.90
N ALA A 61 -25.72 1.84 20.70
CA ALA A 61 -24.98 2.97 20.15
C ALA A 61 -24.44 3.86 21.27
N SER A 62 -23.13 3.93 21.43
CA SER A 62 -22.46 4.75 22.44
C SER A 62 -22.31 6.19 21.94
N GLU A 63 -22.44 7.17 22.84
CA GLU A 63 -22.26 8.60 22.52
C GLU A 63 -20.79 8.99 22.29
N LYS A 64 -19.85 8.18 22.79
CA LYS A 64 -18.41 8.41 22.68
C LYS A 64 -17.67 7.10 22.44
N ASN A 65 -16.48 7.18 21.86
CA ASN A 65 -15.61 6.02 21.72
C ASN A 65 -15.08 5.58 23.10
N LEU A 66 -15.54 4.42 23.57
CA LEU A 66 -15.21 3.87 24.89
C LEU A 66 -13.88 3.11 24.91
N GLY A 67 -13.25 2.88 23.76
CA GLY A 67 -12.17 1.90 23.61
C GLY A 67 -12.68 0.47 23.44
N PHE A 68 -11.79 -0.46 23.13
CA PHE A 68 -12.15 -1.83 22.74
C PHE A 68 -12.66 -2.67 23.92
N GLY A 69 -11.91 -2.68 25.04
CA GLY A 69 -12.26 -3.50 26.21
C GLY A 69 -13.56 -3.07 26.87
N ARG A 70 -13.75 -1.75 27.08
CA ARG A 70 -14.97 -1.21 27.71
C ARG A 70 -16.21 -1.45 26.87
N ALA A 71 -16.12 -1.26 25.55
CA ALA A 71 -17.23 -1.52 24.65
C ALA A 71 -17.62 -3.01 24.64
N ASN A 72 -16.64 -3.92 24.56
CA ASN A 72 -16.91 -5.35 24.67
C ASN A 72 -17.58 -5.73 26.00
N ASN A 73 -17.18 -5.09 27.12
CA ASN A 73 -17.82 -5.34 28.41
C ASN A 73 -19.31 -5.00 28.43
N LEU A 74 -19.73 -3.92 27.74
CA LEU A 74 -21.17 -3.61 27.60
C LEU A 74 -21.93 -4.73 26.91
N GLY A 75 -21.34 -5.33 25.86
CA GLY A 75 -21.92 -6.49 25.18
C GLY A 75 -21.91 -7.74 26.05
N LEU A 76 -20.84 -7.95 26.83
CA LEU A 76 -20.70 -9.10 27.73
C LEU A 76 -21.77 -9.10 28.82
N GLU A 77 -22.06 -7.94 29.42
CA GLU A 77 -23.05 -7.78 30.49
C GLU A 77 -24.46 -8.22 30.08
N ILE A 78 -24.84 -8.01 28.82
CA ILE A 78 -26.18 -8.35 28.33
C ILE A 78 -26.26 -9.67 27.57
N SER A 79 -25.12 -10.36 27.38
CA SER A 79 -25.03 -11.63 26.66
C SER A 79 -25.62 -12.80 27.47
N GLN A 80 -26.26 -13.75 26.80
CA GLN A 80 -26.97 -14.89 27.41
C GLN A 80 -26.50 -16.27 26.91
N GLY A 81 -25.68 -16.32 25.86
CA GLY A 81 -25.23 -17.54 25.20
C GLY A 81 -24.27 -18.38 26.04
N LYS A 82 -24.39 -19.72 25.97
CA LYS A 82 -23.51 -20.69 26.64
C LYS A 82 -22.03 -20.46 26.28
N TYR A 83 -21.76 -20.13 25.03
CA TYR A 83 -20.47 -19.65 24.54
C TYR A 83 -20.58 -18.17 24.17
N ILE A 84 -19.48 -17.44 24.31
CA ILE A 84 -19.40 -16.02 23.97
C ILE A 84 -18.26 -15.84 23.00
N LEU A 85 -18.53 -15.22 21.85
CA LEU A 85 -17.55 -14.85 20.84
C LEU A 85 -17.37 -13.34 20.81
N LEU A 86 -16.15 -12.89 21.04
CA LEU A 86 -15.71 -11.52 20.81
C LEU A 86 -15.01 -11.50 19.45
N ILE A 87 -15.52 -10.71 18.51
CA ILE A 87 -14.99 -10.68 17.14
C ILE A 87 -14.94 -9.26 16.61
N ASN A 88 -13.87 -8.97 15.87
CA ASN A 88 -13.69 -7.67 15.25
C ASN A 88 -14.64 -7.48 14.05
N PRO A 89 -15.11 -6.24 13.79
CA PRO A 89 -16.05 -5.91 12.73
C PRO A 89 -15.46 -6.08 11.31
N ASP A 90 -14.14 -6.07 11.18
CA ASP A 90 -13.37 -6.22 9.95
C ASP A 90 -12.94 -7.67 9.67
N THR A 91 -13.87 -8.61 9.87
CA THR A 91 -13.63 -10.05 9.69
C THR A 91 -14.63 -10.72 8.74
N ILE A 92 -14.23 -11.86 8.18
CA ILE A 92 -15.11 -12.78 7.43
C ILE A 92 -14.97 -14.17 8.04
N VAL A 93 -16.10 -14.74 8.44
CA VAL A 93 -16.18 -16.02 9.15
C VAL A 93 -16.46 -17.17 8.19
N GLN A 94 -15.74 -18.29 8.37
CA GLN A 94 -16.00 -19.54 7.65
C GLN A 94 -17.33 -20.17 8.14
N GLU A 95 -18.10 -20.79 7.25
CA GLU A 95 -19.46 -21.28 7.56
C GLU A 95 -19.48 -22.34 8.66
N ASP A 96 -18.43 -23.14 8.79
CA ASP A 96 -18.32 -24.19 9.82
C ASP A 96 -17.58 -23.74 11.10
N THR A 97 -17.19 -22.46 11.21
CA THR A 97 -16.36 -21.95 12.32
C THR A 97 -16.99 -22.20 13.68
N PHE A 98 -18.26 -21.80 13.85
CA PHE A 98 -18.93 -21.87 15.14
C PHE A 98 -19.16 -23.32 15.57
N GLN A 99 -19.61 -24.17 14.64
CA GLN A 99 -19.82 -25.58 14.91
C GLN A 99 -18.51 -26.27 15.31
N LYS A 100 -17.40 -26.00 14.62
CA LYS A 100 -16.09 -26.59 14.92
C LYS A 100 -15.57 -26.16 16.29
N LEU A 101 -15.68 -24.88 16.64
CA LEU A 101 -15.22 -24.41 17.95
C LEU A 101 -16.09 -24.87 19.11
N ILE A 102 -17.41 -24.92 18.95
CA ILE A 102 -18.30 -25.51 19.95
C ILE A 102 -17.94 -26.99 20.16
N SER A 103 -17.78 -27.74 19.06
CA SER A 103 -17.35 -29.15 19.12
C SER A 103 -15.98 -29.32 19.78
N PHE A 104 -15.07 -28.36 19.61
CA PHE A 104 -13.76 -28.36 20.27
C PHE A 104 -13.89 -28.17 21.80
N PHE A 105 -14.73 -27.24 22.25
CA PHE A 105 -14.97 -27.01 23.68
C PHE A 105 -15.65 -28.19 24.37
N GLU A 106 -16.51 -28.91 23.66
CA GLU A 106 -17.14 -30.13 24.18
C GLU A 106 -16.14 -31.28 24.33
N LYS A 107 -15.18 -31.38 23.41
CA LYS A 107 -14.10 -32.39 23.46
C LYS A 107 -12.96 -32.03 24.42
N THR A 108 -12.82 -30.76 24.76
CA THR A 108 -11.68 -30.22 25.53
C THR A 108 -12.18 -29.45 26.76
N PRO A 109 -12.54 -30.13 27.86
CA PRO A 109 -13.17 -29.49 29.01
C PRO A 109 -12.32 -28.42 29.71
N ASP A 110 -10.99 -28.55 29.69
CA ASP A 110 -10.05 -27.59 30.29
C ASP A 110 -9.82 -26.33 29.43
N ALA A 111 -10.29 -26.31 28.17
CA ALA A 111 -10.29 -25.12 27.34
C ALA A 111 -11.29 -24.09 27.87
N GLY A 112 -10.79 -22.96 28.36
CA GLY A 112 -11.63 -21.83 28.76
C GLY A 112 -11.80 -20.78 27.66
N LEU A 113 -10.83 -20.68 26.76
CA LEU A 113 -10.77 -19.72 25.66
C LEU A 113 -10.12 -20.38 24.44
N ALA A 114 -10.66 -20.12 23.26
CA ALA A 114 -10.13 -20.62 21.99
C ALA A 114 -10.17 -19.53 20.92
N GLY A 115 -9.09 -19.46 20.14
CA GLY A 115 -8.99 -18.70 18.90
C GLY A 115 -8.81 -19.63 17.71
N CYS A 116 -9.08 -19.14 16.51
CA CYS A 116 -8.90 -19.91 15.28
C CYS A 116 -7.71 -19.40 14.45
N LYS A 117 -7.48 -19.99 13.28
CA LYS A 117 -6.52 -19.50 12.30
C LYS A 117 -7.02 -18.18 11.70
N VAL A 118 -6.25 -17.10 11.88
CA VAL A 118 -6.61 -15.78 11.34
C VAL A 118 -5.71 -15.46 10.15
N LEU A 119 -6.31 -15.28 8.99
CA LEU A 119 -5.63 -14.98 7.74
C LEU A 119 -5.72 -13.48 7.40
N ASN A 120 -4.67 -12.97 6.78
CA ASN A 120 -4.74 -11.71 6.02
C ASN A 120 -5.51 -11.94 4.71
N SER A 121 -5.89 -10.85 4.03
CA SER A 121 -6.55 -10.94 2.72
C SER A 121 -5.70 -11.65 1.66
N ASP A 122 -4.37 -11.66 1.79
CA ASP A 122 -3.44 -12.37 0.90
C ASP A 122 -3.21 -13.85 1.28
N GLY A 123 -3.99 -14.37 2.24
CA GLY A 123 -3.90 -15.74 2.74
C GLY A 123 -2.73 -16.01 3.69
N THR A 124 -1.89 -15.02 3.98
CA THR A 124 -0.82 -15.21 4.98
C THR A 124 -1.36 -15.20 6.40
N LEU A 125 -0.76 -16.00 7.29
CA LEU A 125 -1.16 -16.08 8.69
C LEU A 125 -0.91 -14.77 9.45
N GLN A 126 -1.92 -14.27 10.16
CA GLN A 126 -1.73 -13.22 11.16
C GLN A 126 -1.12 -13.81 12.42
N LEU A 127 0.19 -13.64 12.58
CA LEU A 127 0.94 -14.18 13.73
C LEU A 127 0.40 -13.77 15.11
N ALA A 128 -0.43 -12.72 15.21
CA ALA A 128 -1.04 -12.32 16.48
C ALA A 128 -2.15 -13.29 16.95
N CYS A 129 -2.68 -14.16 16.08
CA CYS A 129 -3.66 -15.18 16.45
C CYS A 129 -3.13 -16.20 17.46
N ARG A 130 -1.80 -16.30 17.62
CA ARG A 130 -1.11 -17.14 18.60
C ARG A 130 0.10 -16.41 19.16
N ARG A 131 0.14 -16.21 20.47
CA ARG A 131 1.22 -15.46 21.11
C ARG A 131 1.69 -16.11 22.40
N GLY A 132 2.97 -15.88 22.67
CA GLY A 132 3.56 -16.05 24.00
C GLY A 132 3.40 -14.77 24.83
N PHE A 133 3.35 -14.87 26.16
CA PHE A 133 3.34 -13.67 27.01
C PHE A 133 4.64 -12.85 26.84
N PRO A 134 4.57 -11.51 26.90
CA PRO A 134 5.73 -10.63 26.71
C PRO A 134 6.67 -10.60 27.93
N GLY A 135 7.27 -11.75 28.29
CA GLY A 135 8.31 -11.81 29.31
C GLY A 135 9.61 -11.09 28.88
N PRO A 136 10.56 -10.82 29.80
CA PRO A 136 11.76 -10.02 29.49
C PRO A 136 12.56 -10.53 28.27
N TRP A 137 12.82 -11.84 28.21
CA TRP A 137 13.53 -12.46 27.09
C TRP A 137 12.74 -12.39 25.78
N THR A 138 11.45 -12.73 25.84
CA THR A 138 10.54 -12.73 24.68
C THR A 138 10.36 -11.34 24.08
N SER A 139 10.28 -10.31 24.93
CA SER A 139 10.24 -8.91 24.53
C SER A 139 11.57 -8.46 23.92
N PHE A 140 12.70 -8.84 24.52
CA PHE A 140 14.04 -8.55 23.99
C PHE A 140 14.24 -9.14 22.58
N THR A 141 13.96 -10.42 22.37
CA THR A 141 14.15 -11.07 21.06
C THR A 141 13.22 -10.51 19.98
N LYS A 142 12.03 -10.05 20.37
CA LYS A 142 11.07 -9.40 19.47
C LYS A 142 11.53 -7.98 19.07
N VAL A 143 11.98 -7.18 20.02
CA VAL A 143 12.41 -5.78 19.78
C VAL A 143 13.70 -5.72 18.98
N THR A 144 14.67 -6.59 19.29
CA THR A 144 15.97 -6.66 18.58
C THR A 144 15.87 -7.29 17.19
N GLY A 145 14.75 -7.95 16.87
CA GLY A 145 14.58 -8.66 15.59
C GLY A 145 15.18 -10.06 15.55
N LEU A 146 15.78 -10.55 16.64
CA LEU A 146 16.28 -11.93 16.75
C LEU A 146 15.19 -12.97 16.47
N SER A 147 13.93 -12.68 16.81
CA SER A 147 12.80 -13.56 16.49
C SER A 147 12.59 -13.74 14.98
N LYS A 148 12.96 -12.74 14.16
CA LYS A 148 12.88 -12.82 12.69
C LYS A 148 14.08 -13.53 12.08
N LEU A 149 15.25 -13.40 12.70
CA LEU A 149 16.48 -14.08 12.27
C LEU A 149 16.44 -15.59 12.57
N PHE A 150 15.81 -15.97 13.69
CA PHE A 150 15.71 -17.37 14.12
C PHE A 150 14.25 -17.82 14.31
N PRO A 151 13.42 -17.83 13.25
CA PRO A 151 11.98 -18.06 13.36
C PRO A 151 11.60 -19.49 13.76
N LYS A 152 12.48 -20.47 13.52
CA LYS A 152 12.25 -21.88 13.90
C LYS A 152 12.74 -22.21 15.32
N SER A 153 13.38 -21.26 16.01
CA SER A 153 13.89 -21.50 17.36
C SER A 153 12.81 -21.21 18.40
N ARG A 154 12.53 -22.21 19.26
CA ARG A 154 11.65 -22.03 20.43
C ARG A 154 12.16 -20.94 21.37
N LEU A 155 13.48 -20.78 21.49
CA LEU A 155 14.09 -19.79 22.38
C LEU A 155 13.91 -18.36 21.86
N PHE A 156 14.07 -18.12 20.55
CA PHE A 156 14.05 -16.78 19.98
C PHE A 156 12.67 -16.35 19.48
N ALA A 157 11.87 -17.29 18.98
CA ALA A 157 10.59 -17.03 18.35
C ALA A 157 9.37 -17.32 19.24
N ARG A 158 9.57 -17.32 20.57
CA ARG A 158 8.51 -17.60 21.55
C ARG A 158 7.29 -16.69 21.44
N TYR A 159 7.49 -15.39 21.14
CA TYR A 159 6.38 -14.42 21.12
C TYR A 159 5.31 -14.74 20.08
N ASN A 160 5.71 -15.12 18.86
CA ASN A 160 4.77 -15.44 17.76
C ASN A 160 4.64 -16.95 17.52
N MET A 161 5.34 -17.76 18.31
CA MET A 161 5.36 -19.22 18.23
C MET A 161 5.63 -19.76 16.81
N THR A 162 6.50 -19.10 16.02
CA THR A 162 6.75 -19.49 14.61
C THR A 162 7.52 -20.80 14.45
N TYR A 163 7.96 -21.40 15.55
CA TYR A 163 8.53 -22.74 15.60
C TYR A 163 7.46 -23.85 15.60
N LEU A 164 6.18 -23.51 15.78
CA LEU A 164 5.05 -24.44 15.71
C LEU A 164 4.33 -24.33 14.36
N SER A 165 3.75 -25.45 13.92
CA SER A 165 2.94 -25.50 12.71
C SER A 165 1.72 -24.58 12.81
N GLU A 166 1.24 -24.09 11.68
CA GLU A 166 -0.07 -23.41 11.57
C GLU A 166 -1.24 -24.35 11.37
N ASN A 167 -0.97 -25.61 11.06
CA ASN A 167 -1.97 -26.64 10.79
C ASN A 167 -2.00 -27.67 11.92
N GLU A 168 -1.81 -27.22 13.15
CA GLU A 168 -1.93 -28.05 14.36
C GLU A 168 -2.62 -27.24 15.46
N THR A 169 -3.42 -27.92 16.28
CA THR A 169 -4.10 -27.32 17.46
C THR A 169 -3.21 -27.50 18.68
N TYR A 170 -3.00 -26.43 19.44
CA TYR A 170 -2.20 -26.49 20.66
C TYR A 170 -2.53 -25.36 21.63
N GLU A 171 -2.09 -25.54 22.88
CA GLU A 171 -2.17 -24.54 23.93
C GLU A 171 -1.22 -23.36 23.62
N VAL A 172 -1.72 -22.15 23.86
CA VAL A 172 -0.99 -20.89 23.65
C VAL A 172 -1.13 -19.98 24.86
N ASP A 173 -0.19 -19.06 25.06
CA ASP A 173 -0.29 -18.12 26.18
C ASP A 173 -1.40 -17.09 25.94
N ALA A 174 -1.53 -16.60 24.71
CA ALA A 174 -2.56 -15.63 24.35
C ALA A 174 -2.98 -15.72 22.88
N ILE A 175 -4.21 -15.31 22.61
CA ILE A 175 -4.79 -15.13 21.27
C ILE A 175 -5.15 -13.66 21.06
N SER A 176 -5.40 -13.26 19.81
CA SER A 176 -5.76 -11.88 19.44
C SER A 176 -7.22 -11.59 19.76
N GLY A 177 -7.53 -10.36 20.19
CA GLY A 177 -8.90 -9.84 20.29
C GLY A 177 -9.70 -9.85 18.97
N ALA A 178 -9.04 -10.11 17.83
CA ALA A 178 -9.70 -10.26 16.53
C ALA A 178 -10.74 -11.40 16.50
N PHE A 179 -10.50 -12.48 17.24
CA PHE A 179 -11.42 -13.61 17.40
C PHE A 179 -11.12 -14.34 18.71
N MET A 180 -12.01 -14.24 19.68
CA MET A 180 -11.90 -14.87 21.00
C MET A 180 -13.23 -15.51 21.38
N MET A 181 -13.30 -16.85 21.36
CA MET A 181 -14.48 -17.58 21.84
C MET A 181 -14.18 -18.15 23.23
N LEU A 182 -15.06 -17.91 24.21
CA LEU A 182 -14.92 -18.36 25.59
C LEU A 182 -16.20 -19.05 26.09
N LYS A 183 -16.07 -19.90 27.11
CA LYS A 183 -17.22 -20.47 27.82
C LYS A 183 -17.82 -19.44 28.79
N ARG A 184 -19.15 -19.46 28.96
CA ARG A 184 -19.83 -18.59 29.94
C ARG A 184 -19.29 -18.75 31.36
N GLU A 185 -19.03 -19.98 31.80
CA GLU A 185 -18.47 -20.24 33.15
C GLU A 185 -17.13 -19.52 33.38
N VAL A 186 -16.33 -19.33 32.33
CA VAL A 186 -15.03 -18.66 32.40
C VAL A 186 -15.23 -17.16 32.53
N TYR A 187 -16.17 -16.60 31.77
CA TYR A 187 -16.58 -15.19 31.92
C TYR A 187 -17.12 -14.91 33.32
N GLU A 188 -18.00 -15.76 33.85
CA GLU A 188 -18.58 -15.60 35.19
C GLU A 188 -17.52 -15.67 36.29
N LYS A 189 -16.47 -16.48 36.10
CA LYS A 189 -15.37 -16.61 37.08
C LYS A 189 -14.33 -15.49 36.98
N VAL A 190 -14.00 -15.04 35.77
CA VAL A 190 -12.85 -14.15 35.50
C VAL A 190 -13.27 -12.69 35.24
N GLY A 191 -14.51 -12.47 34.82
CA GLY A 191 -15.02 -11.20 34.31
C GLY A 191 -14.61 -10.91 32.87
N GLY A 192 -15.00 -9.73 32.38
CA GLY A 192 -14.66 -9.24 31.05
C GLY A 192 -13.24 -8.67 30.94
N PHE A 193 -13.03 -7.77 29.98
CA PHE A 193 -11.76 -7.04 29.82
C PHE A 193 -11.53 -6.04 30.95
N ASP A 194 -10.26 -5.74 31.23
CA ASP A 194 -9.92 -4.67 32.17
C ASP A 194 -10.03 -3.29 31.50
N CYS A 195 -10.92 -2.46 32.04
CA CYS A 195 -11.21 -1.10 31.58
C CYS A 195 -10.04 -0.11 31.70
N GLN A 196 -8.93 -0.47 32.35
CA GLN A 196 -7.68 0.32 32.36
C GLN A 196 -6.98 0.28 30.99
N PHE A 197 -7.17 -0.78 30.20
CA PHE A 197 -6.69 -0.84 28.83
C PHE A 197 -7.70 -0.16 27.91
N PHE A 198 -7.29 0.95 27.29
CA PHE A 198 -8.12 1.60 26.28
C PHE A 198 -8.17 0.79 24.99
N MET A 199 -7.01 0.33 24.52
CA MET A 199 -6.83 -0.50 23.33
C MET A 199 -5.44 -1.14 23.35
N TYR A 200 -5.33 -2.35 22.81
CA TYR A 200 -4.15 -3.22 22.87
C TYR A 200 -3.85 -3.71 24.30
N GLY A 201 -3.46 -4.98 24.43
CA GLY A 201 -3.07 -5.58 25.71
C GLY A 201 -4.21 -6.06 26.61
N GLU A 202 -5.45 -5.61 26.39
CA GLU A 202 -6.63 -6.15 27.07
C GLU A 202 -6.83 -7.64 26.78
N ASP A 203 -6.48 -8.07 25.56
CA ASP A 203 -6.52 -9.46 25.13
C ASP A 203 -5.48 -10.32 25.87
N LEU A 204 -4.26 -9.81 26.04
CA LEU A 204 -3.22 -10.44 26.85
C LEU A 204 -3.62 -10.53 28.32
N ASP A 205 -4.20 -9.45 28.88
CA ASP A 205 -4.68 -9.40 30.25
C ASP A 205 -5.76 -10.46 30.51
N LEU A 206 -6.75 -10.55 29.64
CA LEU A 206 -7.83 -11.53 29.75
C LEU A 206 -7.29 -12.97 29.66
N CYS A 207 -6.43 -13.25 28.67
CA CYS A 207 -5.79 -14.56 28.53
C CYS A 207 -5.00 -14.95 29.79
N TYR A 208 -4.26 -14.01 30.37
CA TYR A 208 -3.48 -14.23 31.58
C TYR A 208 -4.38 -14.53 32.80
N ARG A 209 -5.46 -13.76 32.99
CA ARG A 209 -6.42 -14.00 34.08
C ARG A 209 -7.15 -15.33 33.94
N ILE A 210 -7.52 -15.72 32.71
CA ILE A 210 -8.14 -17.04 32.43
C ILE A 210 -7.21 -18.18 32.84
N GLN A 211 -5.92 -18.09 32.49
CA GLN A 211 -4.93 -19.07 32.91
C GLN A 211 -4.73 -19.12 34.43
N LYS A 212 -4.71 -17.95 35.09
CA LYS A 212 -4.64 -17.88 36.56
C LYS A 212 -5.85 -18.50 37.25
N ALA A 213 -7.01 -18.50 36.59
CA ALA A 213 -8.22 -19.14 37.09
C ALA A 213 -8.27 -20.66 36.87
N GLY A 214 -7.22 -21.25 36.26
CA GLY A 214 -7.05 -22.69 36.06
C GLY A 214 -7.51 -23.23 34.71
N TYR A 215 -7.91 -22.35 33.77
CA TYR A 215 -8.31 -22.75 32.42
C TYR A 215 -7.18 -22.56 31.41
N LYS A 216 -7.27 -23.26 30.28
CA LYS A 216 -6.29 -23.12 29.19
C LYS A 216 -6.82 -22.29 28.03
N VAL A 217 -5.88 -21.74 27.26
CA VAL A 217 -6.13 -20.98 26.04
C VAL A 217 -5.60 -21.77 24.84
N TYR A 218 -6.41 -21.93 23.80
CA TYR A 218 -6.06 -22.77 22.64
C TYR A 218 -6.07 -21.99 21.32
N TYR A 219 -5.13 -22.35 20.46
CA TYR A 219 -5.18 -22.07 19.02
C TYR A 219 -5.74 -23.31 18.30
N VAL A 220 -6.85 -23.15 17.58
CA VAL A 220 -7.55 -24.23 16.87
C VAL A 220 -7.36 -24.05 15.36
N HIS A 221 -6.70 -25.01 14.72
CA HIS A 221 -6.37 -24.94 13.29
C HIS A 221 -7.49 -25.45 12.36
N ASP A 222 -8.46 -26.19 12.89
CA ASP A 222 -9.53 -26.83 12.10
C ASP A 222 -10.45 -25.83 11.38
N THR A 223 -10.42 -24.56 11.77
CA THR A 223 -11.21 -23.48 11.19
C THR A 223 -10.42 -22.18 11.08
N GLN A 224 -10.86 -21.28 10.20
CA GLN A 224 -10.16 -20.06 9.90
C GLN A 224 -11.09 -18.89 9.59
N ILE A 225 -10.59 -17.66 9.75
CA ILE A 225 -11.26 -16.42 9.37
C ILE A 225 -10.31 -15.54 8.56
N ILE A 226 -10.83 -14.58 7.80
CA ILE A 226 -10.05 -13.43 7.30
C ILE A 226 -10.27 -12.25 8.23
N HIS A 227 -9.20 -11.51 8.53
CA HIS A 227 -9.27 -10.26 9.28
C HIS A 227 -8.49 -9.17 8.55
N TYR A 228 -9.18 -8.08 8.20
CA TYR A 228 -8.64 -6.96 7.41
C TYR A 228 -7.82 -5.95 8.23
N LYS A 229 -7.58 -6.24 9.52
CA LYS A 229 -6.63 -5.61 10.46
C LYS A 229 -6.37 -4.11 10.24
N GLY A 230 -6.87 -3.34 11.20
CA GLY A 230 -6.48 -1.93 11.41
C GLY A 230 -7.33 -0.95 10.61
N GLU A 231 -8.46 -1.40 10.07
CA GLU A 231 -9.36 -0.55 9.28
C GLU A 231 -10.00 0.55 10.13
N SER A 232 -10.44 0.23 11.35
CA SER A 232 -10.92 1.25 12.30
C SER A 232 -9.80 2.19 12.76
N THR A 233 -8.58 1.68 12.92
CA THR A 233 -7.46 2.48 13.43
C THR A 233 -6.95 3.48 12.39
N LYS A 234 -6.96 3.13 11.10
CA LYS A 234 -6.68 4.06 9.98
C LYS A 234 -7.61 5.27 9.95
N ARG A 235 -8.85 5.11 10.42
CA ARG A 235 -9.86 6.17 10.52
C ARG A 235 -9.79 6.95 11.85
N SER A 236 -8.90 6.55 12.76
CA SER A 236 -8.66 7.23 14.03
C SER A 236 -7.42 8.12 13.96
N SER A 237 -7.39 9.21 14.74
CA SER A 237 -6.22 10.07 14.90
C SER A 237 -5.21 9.56 15.95
N LEU A 238 -5.36 8.31 16.40
CA LEU A 238 -4.59 7.75 17.51
C LEU A 238 -3.17 7.36 17.06
N ASP A 239 -2.19 7.64 17.91
CA ASP A 239 -0.84 7.10 17.76
C ASP A 239 -0.82 5.64 18.23
N GLU A 240 -1.07 4.72 17.29
CA GLU A 240 -1.09 3.27 17.52
C GLU A 240 0.14 2.76 18.27
N THR A 241 1.31 3.30 17.91
CA THR A 241 2.58 2.86 18.46
C THR A 241 2.67 3.23 19.92
N ARG A 242 2.30 4.47 20.27
CA ARG A 242 2.27 4.92 21.65
C ARG A 242 1.27 4.12 22.49
N VAL A 243 0.03 4.00 22.03
CA VAL A 243 -1.05 3.28 22.76
C VAL A 243 -0.65 1.82 22.99
N PHE A 244 -0.08 1.15 21.99
CA PHE A 244 0.41 -0.23 22.14
C PHE A 244 1.49 -0.35 23.23
N TYR A 245 2.45 0.57 23.29
CA TYR A 245 3.51 0.50 24.30
C TYR A 245 3.03 0.85 25.71
N GLU A 246 2.13 1.82 25.84
CA GLU A 246 1.48 2.14 27.12
C GLU A 246 0.72 0.92 27.66
N ALA A 247 -0.02 0.22 26.79
CA ALA A 247 -0.68 -1.03 27.13
C ALA A 247 0.31 -2.13 27.57
N MET A 248 1.42 -2.33 26.85
CA MET A 248 2.42 -3.33 27.26
C MET A 248 3.06 -2.99 28.60
N HIS A 249 3.31 -1.70 28.88
CA HIS A 249 3.82 -1.24 30.18
C HIS A 249 2.82 -1.52 31.31
N LEU A 250 1.54 -1.20 31.08
CA LEU A 250 0.46 -1.49 32.03
C LEU A 250 0.33 -3.00 32.30
N PHE A 251 0.36 -3.83 31.27
CA PHE A 251 0.30 -5.29 31.39
C PHE A 251 1.47 -5.83 32.23
N VAL A 252 2.69 -5.35 31.96
CA VAL A 252 3.87 -5.75 32.74
C VAL A 252 3.72 -5.33 34.20
N LYS A 253 3.35 -4.07 34.47
CA LYS A 253 3.15 -3.56 35.83
C LYS A 253 2.11 -4.36 36.61
N LYS A 254 1.04 -4.80 35.95
CA LYS A 254 -0.07 -5.52 36.58
C LYS A 254 0.28 -6.98 36.91
N HIS A 255 0.94 -7.69 36.01
CA HIS A 255 1.09 -9.16 36.10
C HIS A 255 2.50 -9.63 36.43
N PHE A 256 3.50 -8.81 36.19
CA PHE A 256 4.88 -9.09 36.56
C PHE A 256 5.26 -8.13 37.66
N SER A 257 5.65 -8.66 38.82
CA SER A 257 6.23 -7.88 39.91
C SER A 257 7.53 -7.24 39.42
N SER A 258 7.44 -6.10 38.77
CA SER A 258 8.57 -5.49 38.10
C SER A 258 9.44 -4.83 39.15
N SER A 259 10.65 -5.36 39.34
CA SER A 259 11.72 -4.56 39.91
C SER A 259 11.89 -3.31 39.04
N PHE A 260 12.23 -2.18 39.66
CA PHE A 260 12.48 -0.90 39.00
C PHE A 260 13.40 -1.02 37.75
N MET A 261 14.31 -2.00 37.76
CA MET A 261 15.20 -2.29 36.63
C MET A 261 14.48 -2.78 35.37
N VAL A 262 13.46 -3.64 35.51
CA VAL A 262 12.69 -4.15 34.35
C VAL A 262 11.93 -3.01 33.67
N GLU A 263 11.39 -2.08 34.48
CA GLU A 263 10.70 -0.91 33.97
C GLU A 263 11.65 0.03 33.19
N ILE A 264 12.85 0.28 33.71
CA ILE A 264 13.86 1.08 33.00
C ILE A 264 14.25 0.42 31.68
N ILE A 265 14.49 -0.89 31.67
CA ILE A 265 14.89 -1.62 30.45
C ILE A 265 13.80 -1.54 29.38
N LEU A 266 12.53 -1.70 29.76
CA LEU A 266 11.41 -1.59 28.82
C LEU A 266 11.28 -0.17 28.27
N ARG A 267 11.35 0.85 29.13
CA ARG A 267 11.31 2.26 28.68
C ARG A 267 12.45 2.58 27.73
N PHE A 268 13.67 2.13 28.05
CA PHE A 268 14.84 2.32 27.20
C PHE A 268 14.71 1.58 25.86
N ALA A 269 14.21 0.34 25.86
CA ALA A 269 13.96 -0.42 24.64
C ALA A 269 12.91 0.24 23.74
N ILE A 270 11.87 0.85 24.32
CA ILE A 270 10.85 1.61 23.59
C ILE A 270 11.47 2.85 22.93
N ILE A 271 12.26 3.63 23.68
CA ILE A 271 12.96 4.81 23.15
C ILE A 271 13.90 4.41 22.00
N ILE A 272 14.69 3.36 22.18
CA ILE A 272 15.56 2.83 21.13
C ILE A 272 14.76 2.42 19.89
N ARG A 273 13.63 1.73 20.07
CA ARG A 273 12.80 1.31 18.94
C ARG A 273 12.13 2.50 18.24
N GLN A 274 11.72 3.53 18.96
CA GLN A 274 11.23 4.79 18.39
C GLN A 274 12.34 5.50 17.60
N LEU A 275 13.58 5.52 18.11
CA LEU A 275 14.74 6.06 17.40
C LEU A 275 15.01 5.26 16.12
N PHE A 276 15.04 3.92 16.17
CA PHE A 276 15.22 3.10 14.96
C PHE A 276 14.07 3.25 13.96
N ALA A 277 12.83 3.36 14.42
CA ALA A 277 11.68 3.60 13.56
C ALA A 277 11.80 4.97 12.87
N SER A 278 12.21 6.01 13.62
CA SER A 278 12.48 7.35 13.10
C SER A 278 13.64 7.34 12.09
N LEU A 279 14.75 6.68 12.40
CA LEU A 279 15.88 6.52 11.48
C LEU A 279 15.47 5.80 10.20
N ASN A 280 14.65 4.75 10.29
CA ASN A 280 14.14 4.06 9.11
C ASN A 280 13.19 4.95 8.28
N VAL A 281 12.40 5.78 8.96
CA VAL A 281 11.54 6.81 8.35
C VAL A 281 12.38 7.85 7.60
N TYR A 282 13.48 8.33 8.17
CA TYR A 282 14.36 9.33 7.56
C TYR A 282 15.56 8.74 6.82
N ARG A 283 15.56 7.42 6.53
CA ARG A 283 16.72 6.72 5.94
C ARG A 283 17.14 7.33 4.60
N LEU A 284 16.18 7.75 3.78
CA LEU A 284 16.44 8.34 2.47
C LEU A 284 17.03 9.74 2.61
N VAL A 285 16.61 10.50 3.62
CA VAL A 285 17.17 11.81 3.95
C VAL A 285 18.61 11.64 4.40
N ALA A 286 18.88 10.74 5.36
CA ALA A 286 20.23 10.48 5.86
C ALA A 286 21.17 10.03 4.73
N LEU A 287 20.72 9.10 3.88
CA LEU A 287 21.50 8.63 2.74
C LEU A 287 21.76 9.76 1.73
N ALA A 288 20.75 10.56 1.39
CA ALA A 288 20.93 11.67 0.46
C ALA A 288 21.90 12.75 0.96
N LEU A 289 21.90 13.05 2.27
CA LEU A 289 22.85 13.98 2.89
C LEU A 289 24.29 13.49 2.76
N VAL A 290 24.53 12.20 3.04
CA VAL A 290 25.86 11.59 2.93
C VAL A 290 26.34 11.58 1.49
N PHE A 291 25.51 11.13 0.55
CA PHE A 291 25.90 11.09 -0.87
C PHE A 291 26.11 12.47 -1.46
N ASP A 292 25.27 13.47 -1.14
CA ASP A 292 25.47 14.83 -1.62
C ASP A 292 26.76 15.46 -1.10
N PHE A 293 27.11 15.21 0.17
CA PHE A 293 28.37 15.64 0.74
C PHE A 293 29.55 15.03 -0.03
N LEU A 294 29.55 13.71 -0.21
CA LEU A 294 30.62 13.00 -0.91
C LEU A 294 30.75 13.40 -2.39
N PHE A 295 29.62 13.55 -3.09
CA PHE A 295 29.64 13.96 -4.50
C PHE A 295 30.02 15.42 -4.69
N PHE A 296 29.73 16.29 -3.73
CA PHE A 296 30.22 17.66 -3.73
C PHE A 296 31.75 17.68 -3.62
N ASP A 297 32.30 16.99 -2.63
CA ASP A 297 33.74 16.91 -2.41
C ASP A 297 34.46 16.28 -3.60
N LEU A 298 33.89 15.21 -4.18
CA LEU A 298 34.43 14.58 -5.38
C LEU A 298 34.41 15.53 -6.58
N SER A 299 33.34 16.32 -6.73
CA SER A 299 33.24 17.32 -7.80
C SER A 299 34.26 18.44 -7.63
N LEU A 300 34.47 18.90 -6.39
CA LEU A 300 35.47 19.92 -6.07
C LEU A 300 36.89 19.41 -6.30
N PHE A 301 37.18 18.18 -5.88
CA PHE A 301 38.45 17.49 -6.12
C PHE A 301 38.73 17.36 -7.62
N ALA A 302 37.75 16.89 -8.40
CA ALA A 302 37.88 16.77 -9.85
C ALA A 302 38.09 18.13 -10.53
N ALA A 303 37.33 19.16 -10.13
CA ALA A 303 37.50 20.51 -10.65
C ALA A 303 38.90 21.08 -10.37
N ALA A 304 39.44 20.85 -9.16
CA ALA A 304 40.77 21.29 -8.78
C ALA A 304 41.89 20.60 -9.58
N HIS A 305 41.70 19.32 -9.96
CA HIS A 305 42.67 18.57 -10.78
C HIS A 305 42.58 18.90 -12.27
N LEU A 306 41.38 19.18 -12.78
CA LEU A 306 41.15 19.57 -14.16
C LEU A 306 41.62 21.00 -14.45
N TYR A 307 41.65 21.86 -13.42
CA TYR A 307 42.11 23.24 -13.55
C TYR A 307 43.64 23.32 -13.58
N GLN A 308 44.23 23.16 -14.77
CA GLN A 308 45.67 23.34 -15.00
C GLN A 308 45.96 24.78 -15.44
N SER A 309 46.38 25.62 -14.50
CA SER A 309 46.79 27.01 -14.76
C SER A 309 48.17 27.27 -14.14
N PRO A 310 49.07 28.03 -14.80
CA PRO A 310 50.40 28.35 -14.26
C PRO A 310 50.38 29.04 -12.89
N HIS A 311 49.26 29.67 -12.54
CA HIS A 311 49.08 30.37 -11.26
C HIS A 311 48.33 29.53 -10.21
N TRP A 312 47.95 28.30 -10.54
CA TRP A 312 47.24 27.39 -9.64
C TRP A 312 48.22 26.43 -8.96
N HIS A 313 48.40 26.60 -7.65
CA HIS A 313 49.29 25.77 -6.83
C HIS A 313 48.52 24.78 -5.94
N GLY A 314 47.22 24.59 -6.21
CA GLY A 314 46.33 23.78 -5.38
C GLY A 314 45.78 24.50 -4.15
N PHE A 315 45.11 23.75 -3.29
CA PHE A 315 44.55 24.27 -2.03
C PHE A 315 45.64 24.38 -0.94
N PRO A 316 45.62 25.43 -0.10
CA PRO A 316 46.54 25.53 1.03
C PRO A 316 46.34 24.38 2.02
N GLN A 317 47.43 23.76 2.50
CA GLN A 317 47.36 22.61 3.40
C GLN A 317 46.67 22.94 4.73
N ASP A 318 46.84 24.16 5.24
CA ASP A 318 46.29 24.59 6.53
C ASP A 318 44.77 24.84 6.48
N THR A 319 44.19 25.03 5.29
CA THR A 319 42.76 25.34 5.11
C THR A 319 41.99 24.30 4.29
N ILE A 320 42.68 23.24 3.84
CA ILE A 320 42.12 22.21 2.95
C ILE A 320 40.86 21.56 3.53
N LEU A 321 40.85 21.23 4.83
CA LEU A 321 39.68 20.62 5.48
C LEU A 321 38.48 21.56 5.40
N GLY A 322 38.67 22.85 5.70
CA GLY A 322 37.61 23.86 5.62
C GLY A 322 37.08 24.07 4.21
N ILE A 323 37.95 23.98 3.19
CA ILE A 323 37.59 24.13 1.76
C ILE A 323 36.69 22.98 1.27
N TYR A 324 36.90 21.75 1.75
CA TYR A 324 35.98 20.64 1.44
C TYR A 324 34.71 20.70 2.30
N THR A 325 34.83 20.91 3.60
CA THR A 325 33.67 20.79 4.50
C THR A 325 32.68 21.95 4.41
N ILE A 326 33.14 23.21 4.43
CA ILE A 326 32.25 24.38 4.58
C ILE A 326 31.37 24.56 3.34
N PRO A 327 31.91 24.57 2.11
CA PRO A 327 31.10 24.64 0.91
C PRO A 327 30.08 23.51 0.74
N ALA A 328 30.46 22.27 1.07
CA ALA A 328 29.56 21.13 1.02
C ALA A 328 28.37 21.31 1.99
N LEU A 329 28.63 21.77 3.23
CA LEU A 329 27.58 22.06 4.21
C LEU A 329 26.66 23.20 3.78
N ILE A 330 27.20 24.26 3.16
CA ILE A 330 26.39 25.35 2.60
C ILE A 330 25.48 24.82 1.49
N GLN A 331 26.01 23.99 0.58
CA GLN A 331 25.22 23.40 -0.49
C GLN A 331 24.09 22.51 0.06
N ILE A 332 24.39 21.70 1.07
CA ILE A 332 23.41 20.84 1.75
C ILE A 332 22.33 21.69 2.44
N LEU A 333 22.71 22.78 3.11
CA LEU A 333 21.76 23.69 3.74
C LEU A 333 20.79 24.28 2.71
N ILE A 334 21.32 24.73 1.58
CA ILE A 334 20.51 25.27 0.47
C ILE A 334 19.57 24.19 -0.09
N ALA A 335 20.07 22.97 -0.32
CA ALA A 335 19.27 21.85 -0.76
C ALA A 335 18.17 21.47 0.25
N SER A 336 18.44 21.60 1.55
CA SER A 336 17.45 21.43 2.61
C SER A 336 16.35 22.49 2.54
N MET A 337 16.72 23.77 2.40
CA MET A 337 15.79 24.89 2.28
C MET A 337 14.91 24.81 1.01
N THR A 338 15.43 24.31 -0.11
CA THR A 338 14.64 24.06 -1.32
C THR A 338 13.78 22.80 -1.23
N GLY A 339 13.88 22.06 -0.12
CA GLY A 339 13.15 20.83 0.13
C GLY A 339 13.57 19.68 -0.78
N ALA A 340 14.86 19.60 -1.12
CA ALA A 340 15.46 18.47 -1.85
C ALA A 340 15.42 17.17 -1.03
N TYR A 341 15.46 17.29 0.30
CA TYR A 341 15.39 16.18 1.23
C TYR A 341 13.98 16.04 1.80
N LYS A 342 13.30 14.94 1.45
CA LYS A 342 11.99 14.58 2.02
C LYS A 342 12.02 13.13 2.48
N LYS A 343 11.20 12.82 3.49
CA LYS A 343 11.05 11.49 4.09
C LYS A 343 10.93 10.37 3.04
N ASP A 344 10.03 10.55 2.07
CA ASP A 344 9.64 9.50 1.12
C ASP A 344 10.06 9.78 -0.33
N SER A 345 10.85 10.83 -0.59
CA SER A 345 11.24 11.16 -1.96
C SER A 345 12.57 11.89 -2.05
N ILE A 346 13.33 11.52 -3.07
CA ILE A 346 14.54 12.21 -3.48
C ILE A 346 14.23 12.97 -4.77
N SER A 347 14.17 14.30 -4.71
CA SER A 347 13.77 15.10 -5.88
C SER A 347 14.97 15.44 -6.76
N VAL A 348 14.86 15.24 -8.08
CA VAL A 348 15.89 15.67 -9.04
C VAL A 348 15.75 17.17 -9.34
N LEU A 349 14.51 17.63 -9.56
CA LEU A 349 14.23 19.01 -9.94
C LEU A 349 14.61 20.02 -8.86
N ARG A 350 14.31 19.71 -7.59
CA ARG A 350 14.64 20.61 -6.47
C ARG A 350 16.14 20.72 -6.22
N VAL A 351 16.88 19.67 -6.57
CA VAL A 351 18.34 19.65 -6.48
C VAL A 351 18.95 20.50 -7.58
N LEU A 352 18.44 20.42 -8.81
CA LEU A 352 18.86 21.33 -9.88
C LEU A 352 18.69 22.80 -9.47
N TYR A 353 17.55 23.15 -8.87
CA TYR A 353 17.31 24.48 -8.33
C TYR A 353 18.30 24.84 -7.20
N SER A 354 18.60 23.90 -6.30
CA SER A 354 19.58 24.11 -5.22
C SER A 354 21.01 24.31 -5.72
N ILE A 355 21.39 23.69 -6.84
CA ILE A 355 22.72 23.83 -7.45
C ILE A 355 22.86 25.24 -8.02
N VAL A 356 21.83 25.74 -8.72
CA VAL A 356 21.83 27.10 -9.28
C VAL A 356 21.92 28.14 -8.16
N LEU A 357 21.11 28.02 -7.10
CA LEU A 357 21.20 28.92 -5.94
C LEU A 357 22.54 28.82 -5.22
N GLY A 358 23.02 27.59 -5.01
CA GLY A 358 24.31 27.28 -4.43
C GLY A 358 25.45 27.98 -5.13
N PHE A 359 25.46 27.95 -6.47
CA PHE A 359 26.48 28.58 -7.27
C PHE A 359 26.61 30.08 -6.97
N PHE A 360 25.48 30.80 -6.94
CA PHE A 360 25.49 32.24 -6.66
C PHE A 360 25.91 32.56 -5.23
N ILE A 361 25.42 31.79 -4.25
CA ILE A 361 25.76 31.99 -2.84
C ILE A 361 27.24 31.70 -2.61
N LEU A 362 27.75 30.56 -3.08
CA LEU A 362 29.12 30.15 -2.84
C LEU A 362 30.14 31.03 -3.60
N SER A 363 29.79 31.46 -4.81
CA SER A 363 30.58 32.45 -5.55
C SER A 363 30.64 33.80 -4.85
N SER A 364 29.61 34.15 -4.06
CA SER A 364 29.57 35.38 -3.26
C SER A 364 30.32 35.21 -1.93
N VAL A 365 30.18 34.08 -1.24
CA VAL A 365 30.85 33.80 0.04
C VAL A 365 32.38 33.84 -0.11
N THR A 366 32.92 33.27 -1.19
CA THR A 366 34.36 33.30 -1.48
C THR A 366 34.90 34.72 -1.75
N PHE A 367 34.05 35.70 -2.01
CA PHE A 367 34.46 37.11 -2.11
C PHE A 367 34.70 37.75 -0.73
N PHE A 368 33.87 37.44 0.26
CA PHE A 368 33.96 38.02 1.61
C PHE A 368 34.97 37.31 2.51
N PHE A 369 35.15 35.99 2.34
CA PHE A 369 36.03 35.18 3.20
C PHE A 369 37.30 34.77 2.46
N LYS A 370 38.23 35.72 2.30
CA LYS A 370 39.49 35.55 1.54
C LYS A 370 40.36 34.38 2.03
N GLN A 371 40.29 34.04 3.32
CA GLN A 371 41.04 32.92 3.92
C GLN A 371 40.59 31.53 3.44
N TYR A 372 39.39 31.43 2.86
CA TYR A 372 38.85 30.20 2.23
C TYR A 372 38.62 30.38 0.73
N ALA A 373 39.08 31.50 0.16
CA ALA A 373 38.88 31.79 -1.25
C ALA A 373 39.86 30.98 -2.10
N TYR A 374 39.32 30.24 -3.07
CA TYR A 374 40.08 29.54 -4.10
C TYR A 374 39.60 30.00 -5.48
N SER A 375 40.26 29.54 -6.54
CA SER A 375 40.01 30.02 -7.91
C SER A 375 38.52 29.94 -8.28
N ARG A 376 37.96 31.05 -8.79
CA ARG A 376 36.58 31.10 -9.29
C ARG A 376 36.33 30.13 -10.43
N ALA A 377 37.37 29.83 -11.22
CA ALA A 377 37.30 28.81 -12.25
C ALA A 377 37.06 27.41 -11.64
N VAL A 378 37.67 27.11 -10.49
CA VAL A 378 37.43 25.86 -9.76
C VAL A 378 36.00 25.81 -9.22
N VAL A 379 35.45 26.92 -8.70
CA VAL A 379 34.02 26.98 -8.30
C VAL A 379 33.11 26.73 -9.49
N LEU A 380 33.33 27.41 -10.61
CA LEU A 380 32.53 27.24 -11.83
C LEU A 380 32.58 25.80 -12.35
N SER A 381 33.76 25.21 -12.44
CA SER A 381 33.95 23.82 -12.85
C SER A 381 33.31 22.83 -11.87
N THR A 382 33.39 23.10 -10.56
CA THR A 382 32.74 22.27 -9.52
C THR A 382 31.22 22.24 -9.73
N TYR A 383 30.60 23.41 -9.94
CA TYR A 383 29.15 23.50 -10.17
C TYR A 383 28.72 22.93 -11.53
N ALA A 384 29.57 23.02 -12.56
CA ALA A 384 29.33 22.34 -13.83
C ALA A 384 29.30 20.81 -13.66
N ILE A 385 30.24 20.24 -12.88
CA ILE A 385 30.28 18.80 -12.59
C ILE A 385 29.09 18.39 -11.70
N LEU A 386 28.77 19.19 -10.67
CA LEU A 386 27.63 18.96 -9.77
C LEU A 386 26.28 18.89 -10.50
N LEU A 387 26.11 19.71 -11.55
CA LEU A 387 24.91 19.72 -12.40
C LEU A 387 24.65 18.35 -13.03
N PHE A 388 25.68 17.53 -13.22
CA PHE A 388 25.56 16.16 -13.69
C PHE A 388 25.55 15.15 -12.53
N MET A 389 26.49 15.25 -11.57
CA MET A 389 26.68 14.26 -10.51
C MET A 389 25.46 14.10 -9.59
N LEU A 390 24.91 15.21 -9.08
CA LEU A 390 23.81 15.14 -8.11
C LEU A 390 22.49 14.65 -8.71
N PRO A 391 22.11 15.05 -9.94
CA PRO A 391 21.00 14.43 -10.65
C PRO A 391 21.26 12.96 -11.03
N ALA A 392 22.47 12.64 -11.51
CA ALA A 392 22.80 11.31 -12.00
C ALA A 392 22.69 10.24 -10.91
N TRP A 393 23.30 10.45 -9.74
CA TRP A 393 23.21 9.45 -8.67
C TRP A 393 21.77 9.25 -8.21
N ARG A 394 20.95 10.30 -8.21
CA ARG A 394 19.52 10.21 -7.86
C ARG A 394 18.72 9.44 -8.90
N ILE A 395 19.00 9.66 -10.18
CA ILE A 395 18.38 8.90 -11.27
C ILE A 395 18.78 7.43 -11.17
N ILE A 396 20.07 7.13 -10.99
CA ILE A 396 20.59 5.77 -10.81
C ILE A 396 19.95 5.12 -9.58
N PHE A 397 19.87 5.83 -8.45
CA PHE A 397 19.26 5.33 -7.23
C PHE A 397 17.76 5.05 -7.41
N LYS A 398 17.04 5.93 -8.12
CA LYS A 398 15.62 5.69 -8.45
C LYS A 398 15.42 4.51 -9.38
N LEU A 399 16.29 4.33 -10.38
CA LEU A 399 16.25 3.20 -11.31
C LEU A 399 16.58 1.89 -10.60
N GLY A 400 17.62 1.88 -9.76
CA GLY A 400 18.08 0.70 -9.02
C GLY A 400 17.12 0.26 -7.92
N PHE A 401 16.52 1.20 -7.18
CA PHE A 401 15.61 0.91 -6.06
C PHE A 401 14.12 1.06 -6.40
N LYS A 402 13.76 1.37 -7.65
CA LYS A 402 12.39 1.62 -8.12
C LYS A 402 11.63 2.70 -7.31
N LEU A 403 12.34 3.61 -6.64
CA LEU A 403 11.75 4.64 -5.78
C LEU A 403 11.13 5.78 -6.61
N GLY A 404 9.83 6.01 -6.45
CA GLY A 404 9.07 7.04 -7.18
C GLY A 404 8.34 6.52 -8.43
N LEU A 405 8.57 5.26 -8.80
CA LEU A 405 7.51 4.47 -9.41
C LEU A 405 6.55 4.16 -8.26
N LYS A 406 5.47 4.93 -8.12
CA LYS A 406 4.31 4.40 -7.40
C LYS A 406 4.03 3.05 -8.04
N GLU A 407 4.04 1.98 -7.24
CA GLU A 407 3.64 0.63 -7.66
C GLU A 407 2.20 0.57 -8.21
N GLU A 408 1.49 1.71 -8.30
CA GLU A 408 0.19 1.87 -8.97
C GLU A 408 0.23 1.71 -10.50
N ILE A 409 1.41 1.59 -11.15
CA ILE A 409 1.51 1.32 -12.60
C ILE A 409 1.79 -0.17 -12.89
N TYR A 410 1.25 -1.09 -12.08
CA TYR A 410 0.97 -2.42 -12.59
C TYR A 410 -0.40 -2.38 -13.26
N LYS A 411 -0.47 -2.76 -14.54
CA LYS A 411 -1.73 -3.21 -15.16
C LYS A 411 -2.29 -4.30 -14.24
N THR A 412 -3.22 -3.96 -13.35
CA THR A 412 -3.81 -4.92 -12.43
C THR A 412 -4.58 -5.91 -13.28
N ARG A 413 -4.10 -7.16 -13.29
CA ARG A 413 -4.78 -8.25 -13.99
C ARG A 413 -5.72 -8.89 -12.99
N THR A 414 -7.01 -8.69 -13.22
CA THR A 414 -8.06 -9.05 -12.28
C THR A 414 -8.78 -10.30 -12.77
N LEU A 415 -8.90 -11.32 -11.92
CA LEU A 415 -9.84 -12.43 -12.10
C LEU A 415 -11.10 -12.16 -11.30
N ILE A 416 -12.24 -12.53 -11.87
CA ILE A 416 -13.52 -12.51 -11.15
C ILE A 416 -13.95 -13.96 -10.95
N VAL A 417 -14.19 -14.34 -9.71
CA VAL A 417 -14.64 -15.68 -9.34
C VAL A 417 -16.16 -15.68 -9.30
N GLY A 418 -16.75 -16.49 -10.18
CA GLY A 418 -18.19 -16.59 -10.42
C GLY A 418 -18.52 -16.42 -11.90
N THR A 419 -19.53 -17.16 -12.35
CA THR A 419 -20.03 -17.19 -13.74
C THR A 419 -21.50 -16.78 -13.82
N ASP A 420 -22.10 -16.42 -12.71
CA ASP A 420 -23.49 -15.97 -12.60
C ASP A 420 -23.66 -14.53 -13.13
N ARG A 421 -24.93 -14.15 -13.29
CA ARG A 421 -25.29 -12.82 -13.79
C ARG A 421 -24.70 -11.71 -12.92
N HIS A 422 -24.64 -11.92 -11.60
CA HIS A 422 -24.07 -10.98 -10.64
C HIS A 422 -22.57 -10.74 -10.87
N SER A 423 -21.79 -11.82 -11.06
CA SER A 423 -20.35 -11.73 -11.39
C SER A 423 -20.11 -11.04 -12.72
N VAL A 424 -20.95 -11.34 -13.71
CA VAL A 424 -20.88 -10.72 -15.04
C VAL A 424 -21.22 -9.23 -14.99
N ASP A 425 -22.23 -8.85 -14.23
CA ASP A 425 -22.64 -7.45 -14.05
C ASP A 425 -21.57 -6.66 -13.29
N LEU A 426 -20.94 -7.25 -12.27
CA LEU A 426 -19.76 -6.66 -11.61
C LEU A 426 -18.60 -6.46 -12.60
N ALA A 427 -18.31 -7.47 -13.41
CA ALA A 427 -17.27 -7.36 -14.43
C ALA A 427 -17.57 -6.25 -15.43
N LYS A 428 -18.83 -6.10 -15.84
CA LYS A 428 -19.29 -5.00 -16.72
C LYS A 428 -19.16 -3.64 -16.04
N LYS A 429 -19.60 -3.50 -14.77
CA LYS A 429 -19.43 -2.28 -13.95
C LYS A 429 -17.95 -1.90 -13.82
N LEU A 430 -17.06 -2.86 -13.57
CA LEU A 430 -15.62 -2.63 -13.48
C LEU A 430 -15.01 -2.23 -14.82
N LYS A 431 -15.46 -2.84 -15.93
CA LYS A 431 -15.01 -2.50 -17.28
C LYS A 431 -15.50 -1.11 -17.74
N SER A 432 -16.66 -0.65 -17.25
CA SER A 432 -17.26 0.64 -17.61
C SER A 432 -16.70 1.83 -16.81
N LYS A 433 -16.13 1.59 -15.62
CA LYS A 433 -15.51 2.62 -14.77
C LYS A 433 -14.20 3.11 -15.41
N LEU A 434 -14.33 4.13 -16.26
CA LEU A 434 -13.39 4.76 -17.21
C LEU A 434 -12.04 5.30 -16.66
N THR A 435 -11.57 4.83 -15.50
CA THR A 435 -10.43 5.45 -14.79
C THR A 435 -9.42 4.48 -14.19
N SER A 436 -9.61 3.16 -14.21
CA SER A 436 -8.64 2.21 -13.63
C SER A 436 -7.93 1.38 -14.72
N ILE A 437 -6.62 1.17 -14.54
CA ILE A 437 -5.74 0.34 -15.39
C ILE A 437 -6.05 -1.17 -15.20
N GLN A 438 -7.27 -1.52 -14.80
CA GLN A 438 -7.70 -2.89 -14.53
C GLN A 438 -7.99 -3.60 -15.85
N LYS A 439 -7.14 -4.58 -16.18
CA LYS A 439 -7.44 -5.52 -17.25
C LYS A 439 -8.10 -6.74 -16.63
N ILE A 440 -9.42 -6.87 -16.82
CA ILE A 440 -10.14 -8.09 -16.48
C ILE A 440 -9.57 -9.22 -17.36
N ALA A 441 -8.93 -10.20 -16.73
CA ALA A 441 -8.29 -11.32 -17.42
C ALA A 441 -9.32 -12.35 -17.88
N GLY A 442 -10.38 -12.57 -17.08
CA GLY A 442 -11.48 -13.48 -17.37
C GLY A 442 -12.21 -13.92 -16.11
N LEU A 443 -13.17 -14.82 -16.29
CA LEU A 443 -13.97 -15.39 -15.22
C LEU A 443 -13.39 -16.73 -14.74
N ILE A 444 -13.66 -17.09 -13.49
CA ILE A 444 -13.38 -18.41 -12.92
C ILE A 444 -14.71 -19.05 -12.51
N GLY A 445 -15.01 -20.20 -13.09
CA GLY A 445 -16.20 -20.98 -12.74
C GLY A 445 -16.04 -21.70 -11.40
N LEU A 446 -17.16 -22.07 -10.78
CA LEU A 446 -17.15 -22.92 -9.59
C LEU A 446 -16.72 -24.35 -9.92
N ASN A 447 -17.02 -24.82 -11.15
CA ASN A 447 -16.76 -26.18 -11.59
C ASN A 447 -16.02 -26.20 -12.94
N ARG A 448 -15.32 -27.30 -13.23
CA ARG A 448 -14.59 -27.49 -14.50
C ARG A 448 -15.46 -27.52 -15.76
N LYS A 449 -16.77 -27.72 -15.62
CA LYS A 449 -17.71 -27.82 -16.76
C LYS A 449 -17.81 -26.54 -17.59
N GLN A 450 -17.65 -25.38 -16.94
CA GLN A 450 -17.80 -24.07 -17.57
C GLN A 450 -16.49 -23.55 -18.18
N VAL A 451 -15.39 -24.32 -18.07
CA VAL A 451 -14.07 -23.88 -18.51
C VAL A 451 -14.00 -23.86 -20.04
N GLY A 452 -13.59 -22.72 -20.59
CA GLY A 452 -13.55 -22.49 -22.04
C GLY A 452 -14.84 -21.91 -22.63
N GLU A 453 -15.90 -21.75 -21.84
CA GLU A 453 -17.09 -21.03 -22.26
C GLU A 453 -16.83 -19.51 -22.34
N LYS A 454 -17.57 -18.84 -23.23
CA LYS A 454 -17.63 -17.37 -23.31
C LYS A 454 -18.97 -16.90 -22.78
N ILE A 455 -18.95 -16.18 -21.66
CA ILE A 455 -20.15 -15.60 -21.05
C ILE A 455 -20.10 -14.09 -21.28
N GLU A 456 -21.05 -13.55 -22.05
CA GLU A 456 -21.19 -12.10 -22.31
C GLU A 456 -19.89 -11.44 -22.79
N GLY A 457 -19.11 -12.16 -23.62
CA GLY A 457 -17.84 -11.69 -24.19
C GLY A 457 -16.61 -11.82 -23.27
N MET A 458 -16.72 -12.50 -22.12
CA MET A 458 -15.61 -12.82 -21.23
C MET A 458 -15.32 -14.32 -21.22
N ASP A 459 -14.04 -14.69 -21.30
CA ASP A 459 -13.60 -16.08 -21.27
C ASP A 459 -13.61 -16.63 -19.83
N VAL A 460 -14.17 -17.82 -19.65
CA VAL A 460 -14.01 -18.60 -18.41
C VAL A 460 -12.66 -19.33 -18.49
N LEU A 461 -11.64 -18.77 -17.82
CA LEU A 461 -10.27 -19.24 -17.91
C LEU A 461 -10.01 -20.54 -17.15
N GLY A 462 -10.88 -20.86 -16.18
CA GLY A 462 -10.78 -22.07 -15.40
C GLY A 462 -11.78 -22.13 -14.25
N SER A 463 -11.42 -22.88 -13.23
CA SER A 463 -12.25 -23.21 -12.06
C SER A 463 -11.53 -22.91 -10.75
N ILE A 464 -12.26 -22.95 -9.64
CA ILE A 464 -11.67 -22.79 -8.29
C ILE A 464 -10.56 -23.83 -8.02
N ASP A 465 -10.68 -25.06 -8.53
CA ASP A 465 -9.68 -26.14 -8.32
C ASP A 465 -8.32 -25.89 -8.98
N ASN A 466 -8.26 -25.03 -10.00
CA ASN A 466 -7.03 -24.75 -10.75
C ASN A 466 -6.68 -23.27 -10.78
N ILE A 467 -7.32 -22.47 -9.93
CA ILE A 467 -7.15 -21.02 -9.87
C ILE A 467 -5.70 -20.64 -9.57
N LYS A 468 -5.00 -21.37 -8.69
CA LYS A 468 -3.58 -21.14 -8.38
C LYS A 468 -2.68 -21.26 -9.62
N LYS A 469 -2.96 -22.23 -10.50
CA LYS A 469 -2.22 -22.42 -11.76
C LYS A 469 -2.46 -21.24 -12.70
N ILE A 470 -3.71 -20.78 -12.82
CA ILE A 470 -4.08 -19.66 -13.69
C ILE A 470 -3.47 -18.35 -13.19
N ILE A 471 -3.47 -18.14 -11.88
CA ILE A 471 -2.82 -17.00 -11.23
C ILE A 471 -1.35 -16.90 -11.68
N LYS A 472 -0.62 -18.03 -11.65
CA LYS A 472 0.77 -18.11 -12.09
C LYS A 472 0.94 -17.86 -13.59
N GLU A 473 0.21 -18.61 -14.41
CA GLU A 473 0.36 -18.57 -15.87
C GLU A 473 -0.02 -17.21 -16.47
N LYS A 474 -1.11 -16.61 -15.97
CA LYS A 474 -1.64 -15.34 -16.46
C LYS A 474 -1.08 -14.13 -15.70
N LYS A 475 -0.21 -14.33 -14.70
CA LYS A 475 0.38 -13.29 -13.85
C LYS A 475 -0.70 -12.37 -13.25
N ILE A 476 -1.68 -12.98 -12.63
CA ILE A 476 -2.80 -12.29 -11.98
C ILE A 476 -2.29 -11.61 -10.71
N THR A 477 -2.78 -10.41 -10.44
CA THR A 477 -2.41 -9.61 -9.27
C THR A 477 -3.58 -9.35 -8.34
N GLU A 478 -4.82 -9.54 -8.83
CA GLU A 478 -6.04 -9.28 -8.08
C GLU A 478 -7.09 -10.36 -8.40
N VAL A 479 -7.77 -10.86 -7.37
CA VAL A 479 -8.89 -11.80 -7.50
C VAL A 479 -10.08 -11.23 -6.74
N ILE A 480 -11.22 -11.09 -7.41
CA ILE A 480 -12.45 -10.56 -6.83
C ILE A 480 -13.46 -11.71 -6.72
N PHE A 481 -13.93 -11.95 -5.51
CA PHE A 481 -15.04 -12.87 -5.24
C PHE A 481 -16.36 -12.11 -5.32
N ALA A 482 -17.18 -12.42 -6.33
CA ALA A 482 -18.53 -11.89 -6.45
C ALA A 482 -19.49 -12.80 -5.64
N SER A 483 -20.07 -12.27 -4.56
CA SER A 483 -20.60 -13.06 -3.44
C SER A 483 -22.03 -13.65 -3.63
N GLY A 484 -22.40 -14.07 -4.84
CA GLY A 484 -23.73 -14.65 -5.12
C GLY A 484 -23.83 -16.16 -4.85
N GLU A 485 -22.94 -16.96 -5.47
CA GLU A 485 -23.05 -18.43 -5.47
C GLU A 485 -21.95 -19.15 -4.67
N MET A 486 -20.86 -18.45 -4.34
CA MET A 486 -19.70 -19.04 -3.68
C MET A 486 -19.86 -19.03 -2.15
N SER A 487 -19.56 -20.17 -1.53
CA SER A 487 -19.54 -20.30 -0.08
C SER A 487 -18.29 -19.64 0.53
N TYR A 488 -18.37 -19.13 1.76
CA TYR A 488 -17.20 -18.57 2.45
C TYR A 488 -16.13 -19.64 2.70
N ASN A 489 -16.53 -20.91 2.91
CA ASN A 489 -15.58 -22.03 2.98
C ASN A 489 -14.75 -22.15 1.69
N GLN A 490 -15.40 -22.12 0.53
CA GLN A 490 -14.71 -22.20 -0.76
C GLN A 490 -13.77 -21.01 -0.95
N MET A 491 -14.22 -19.81 -0.59
CA MET A 491 -13.42 -18.57 -0.72
C MET A 491 -12.14 -18.68 0.12
N LEU A 492 -12.29 -19.03 1.39
CA LEU A 492 -11.19 -19.19 2.33
C LEU A 492 -10.25 -20.34 1.93
N ALA A 493 -10.76 -21.42 1.36
CA ALA A 493 -9.95 -22.49 0.80
C ALA A 493 -9.08 -22.00 -0.37
N VAL A 494 -9.64 -21.24 -1.30
CA VAL A 494 -8.90 -20.63 -2.42
C VAL A 494 -7.82 -19.67 -1.93
N VAL A 495 -8.16 -18.79 -0.99
CA VAL A 495 -7.22 -17.83 -0.37
C VAL A 495 -6.06 -18.57 0.30
N SER A 496 -6.37 -19.64 1.04
CA SER A 496 -5.35 -20.47 1.70
C SER A 496 -4.49 -21.26 0.69
N GLU A 497 -5.07 -21.80 -0.38
CA GLU A 497 -4.31 -22.55 -1.39
C GLU A 497 -3.34 -21.63 -2.15
N CYS A 498 -3.76 -20.39 -2.41
CA CYS A 498 -2.98 -19.37 -3.11
C CYS A 498 -2.00 -18.60 -2.20
N GLN A 499 -1.80 -19.05 -0.96
CA GLN A 499 -0.85 -18.44 -0.04
C GLN A 499 0.56 -18.37 -0.65
N GLY A 500 1.16 -17.18 -0.60
CA GLY A 500 2.50 -16.91 -1.12
C GLY A 500 2.55 -16.53 -2.61
N GLU A 501 1.42 -16.58 -3.31
CA GLU A 501 1.27 -15.91 -4.60
C GLU A 501 1.05 -14.41 -4.35
N ASN A 502 1.70 -13.52 -5.11
CA ASN A 502 1.60 -12.07 -4.92
C ASN A 502 0.27 -11.51 -5.46
N VAL A 503 -0.84 -11.93 -4.86
CA VAL A 503 -2.21 -11.64 -5.28
C VAL A 503 -2.99 -11.02 -4.12
N ASP A 504 -3.75 -9.96 -4.41
CA ASP A 504 -4.71 -9.39 -3.47
C ASP A 504 -6.10 -9.96 -3.73
N PHE A 505 -6.74 -10.45 -2.67
CA PHE A 505 -8.10 -10.97 -2.73
C PHE A 505 -9.10 -9.96 -2.19
N LYS A 506 -10.18 -9.75 -2.95
CA LYS A 506 -11.25 -8.80 -2.61
C LYS A 506 -12.60 -9.48 -2.65
N VAL A 507 -13.53 -8.98 -1.84
CA VAL A 507 -14.91 -9.47 -1.79
C VAL A 507 -15.84 -8.35 -2.22
N ALA A 508 -16.74 -8.65 -3.15
CA ALA A 508 -17.80 -7.73 -3.54
C ALA A 508 -18.99 -7.85 -2.58
N GLY A 509 -19.52 -6.70 -2.16
CA GLY A 509 -20.74 -6.61 -1.37
C GLY A 509 -21.95 -7.23 -2.11
N SER A 510 -22.98 -7.61 -1.35
CA SER A 510 -24.17 -8.29 -1.86
C SER A 510 -24.99 -7.50 -2.89
N GLU A 511 -24.86 -6.17 -2.91
CA GLU A 511 -25.55 -5.28 -3.87
C GLU A 511 -24.61 -4.81 -5.02
N LEU A 512 -23.34 -5.25 -5.03
CA LEU A 512 -22.30 -4.75 -5.94
C LEU A 512 -22.07 -3.24 -5.86
N ASP A 513 -22.29 -2.66 -4.68
CA ASP A 513 -22.09 -1.23 -4.44
C ASP A 513 -20.68 -0.91 -3.98
N TYR A 514 -19.91 -1.92 -3.53
CA TYR A 514 -18.55 -1.75 -3.05
C TYR A 514 -17.69 -3.03 -3.12
N LEU A 515 -16.37 -2.86 -3.13
CA LEU A 515 -15.36 -3.91 -2.99
C LEU A 515 -14.55 -3.71 -1.72
N VAL A 516 -14.28 -4.79 -0.99
CA VAL A 516 -13.48 -4.78 0.25
C VAL A 516 -12.17 -5.54 0.05
N GLY A 517 -11.04 -4.92 0.37
CA GLY A 517 -9.69 -5.50 0.27
C GLY A 517 -8.73 -5.05 1.39
N LYS A 518 -7.45 -5.45 1.31
CA LYS A 518 -6.41 -5.30 2.36
C LYS A 518 -6.26 -3.91 2.98
N SER A 519 -6.62 -2.86 2.24
CA SER A 519 -6.38 -1.47 2.67
C SER A 519 -7.30 -0.44 2.04
N SER A 520 -8.35 -0.86 1.34
CA SER A 520 -9.23 0.06 0.64
C SER A 520 -10.61 -0.54 0.45
N ILE A 521 -11.62 0.26 0.74
CA ILE A 521 -12.98 0.06 0.27
C ILE A 521 -13.12 0.83 -1.04
N THR A 522 -13.51 0.15 -2.11
CA THR A 522 -13.79 0.79 -3.39
C THR A 522 -15.29 0.82 -3.60
N MET A 523 -15.92 1.98 -3.45
CA MET A 523 -17.33 2.16 -3.82
C MET A 523 -17.48 2.01 -5.34
N LEU A 524 -18.38 1.12 -5.75
CA LEU A 524 -18.71 0.82 -7.15
C LEU A 524 -19.73 1.84 -7.68
N ASP A 525 -20.69 2.25 -6.86
CA ASP A 525 -21.83 3.10 -7.25
C ASP A 525 -21.69 4.60 -6.88
N GLU A 526 -20.65 4.97 -6.15
CA GLU A 526 -20.30 6.39 -6.05
C GLU A 526 -19.82 6.87 -7.43
N ILE A 527 -20.69 7.66 -8.07
CA ILE A 527 -20.27 8.70 -9.00
C ILE A 527 -19.22 9.49 -8.22
N PRO A 528 -17.95 9.51 -8.66
CA PRO A 528 -17.09 10.55 -8.19
C PRO A 528 -17.71 11.85 -8.72
N LEU A 529 -18.44 12.57 -7.86
CA LEU A 529 -18.35 14.04 -7.84
C LEU A 529 -16.98 14.44 -7.26
N LEU A 530 -15.94 13.67 -7.56
CA LEU A 530 -14.58 14.14 -7.49
C LEU A 530 -14.42 15.04 -8.71
N GLU A 531 -14.12 16.31 -8.46
CA GLU A 531 -13.42 17.14 -9.42
C GLU A 531 -12.30 16.28 -10.03
N ILE A 532 -12.43 15.91 -11.31
CA ILE A 532 -11.45 15.06 -11.97
C ILE A 532 -10.20 15.93 -12.14
N PHE A 533 -9.28 15.84 -11.18
CA PHE A 533 -7.98 16.52 -11.28
C PHE A 533 -7.15 15.82 -12.36
N TYR A 534 -7.13 16.41 -13.55
CA TYR A 534 -6.19 16.03 -14.59
C TYR A 534 -4.81 16.60 -14.26
N ASN A 535 -3.80 15.76 -14.06
CA ASN A 535 -2.43 16.25 -13.81
C ASN A 535 -1.97 17.22 -14.91
N ILE A 536 -2.35 16.97 -16.16
CA ILE A 536 -2.02 17.81 -17.32
C ILE A 536 -2.72 19.19 -17.31
N SER A 537 -3.82 19.36 -16.55
CA SER A 537 -4.54 20.64 -16.49
C SER A 537 -3.90 21.63 -15.51
N THR A 538 -3.09 21.14 -14.56
CA THR A 538 -2.37 21.98 -13.59
C THR A 538 -1.35 22.89 -14.27
N LEU A 539 -1.18 24.11 -13.75
CA LEU A 539 -0.26 25.11 -14.33
C LEU A 539 1.19 24.61 -14.37
N THR A 540 1.63 23.93 -13.30
CA THR A 540 2.98 23.35 -13.20
C THR A 540 3.22 22.29 -14.27
N SER A 541 2.26 21.39 -14.50
CA SER A 541 2.41 20.34 -15.51
C SER A 541 2.34 20.90 -16.93
N LYS A 542 1.49 21.91 -17.19
CA LYS A 542 1.46 22.61 -18.49
C LYS A 542 2.81 23.25 -18.83
N VAL A 543 3.41 23.96 -17.87
CA VAL A 543 4.74 24.58 -18.05
C VAL A 543 5.81 23.51 -18.21
N THR A 544 5.82 22.49 -17.35
CA THR A 544 6.80 21.39 -17.39
C THR A 544 6.73 20.63 -18.71
N LYS A 545 5.52 20.32 -19.18
CA LYS A 545 5.27 19.67 -20.46
C LYS A 545 5.76 20.53 -21.63
N ARG A 546 5.55 21.84 -21.56
CA ARG A 546 5.99 22.76 -22.61
C ARG A 546 7.52 22.86 -22.68
N ILE A 547 8.18 22.93 -21.53
CA ILE A 547 9.65 22.89 -21.45
C ILE A 547 10.17 21.57 -22.03
N PHE A 548 9.58 20.44 -21.64
CA PHE A 548 9.93 19.13 -22.18
C PHE A 548 9.81 19.07 -23.71
N ASP A 549 8.69 19.54 -24.26
CA ASP A 549 8.46 19.59 -25.71
C ASP A 549 9.52 20.45 -26.42
N PHE A 550 9.92 21.59 -25.84
CA PHE A 550 10.97 22.45 -26.41
C PHE A 550 12.37 21.83 -26.34
N VAL A 551 12.72 21.24 -25.19
CA VAL A 551 14.03 20.61 -24.96
C VAL A 551 14.29 19.48 -25.96
N LEU A 552 13.25 18.73 -26.34
CA LEU A 552 13.38 17.67 -27.33
C LEU A 552 13.22 18.16 -28.78
N ALA A 553 12.33 19.12 -29.04
CA ALA A 553 12.06 19.58 -30.40
C ALA A 553 13.18 20.46 -30.98
N ILE A 554 13.81 21.34 -30.19
CA ILE A 554 14.81 22.29 -30.68
C ILE A 554 16.06 21.58 -31.24
N PRO A 555 16.70 20.63 -30.51
CA PRO A 555 17.84 19.89 -31.06
C PRO A 555 17.46 19.08 -32.29
N ALA A 556 16.32 18.40 -32.27
CA ALA A 556 15.84 17.63 -33.42
C ALA A 556 15.59 18.51 -34.66
N LEU A 557 15.10 19.74 -34.47
CA LEU A 557 14.87 20.69 -35.56
C LEU A 557 16.16 21.27 -36.14
N ILE A 558 17.21 21.41 -35.35
CA ILE A 558 18.52 21.88 -35.83
C ILE A 558 19.27 20.76 -36.53
N PHE A 559 19.33 19.57 -35.95
CA PHE A 559 20.24 18.52 -36.38
C PHE A 559 19.59 17.44 -37.27
N ILE A 560 18.28 17.21 -37.19
CA ILE A 560 17.61 16.08 -37.88
C ILE A 560 16.65 16.58 -38.96
N TYR A 561 15.88 17.63 -38.67
CA TYR A 561 14.84 18.14 -39.55
C TYR A 561 15.34 18.59 -40.95
N PRO A 562 16.48 19.30 -41.12
CA PRO A 562 16.94 19.76 -42.44
C PRO A 562 17.26 18.60 -43.38
N PHE A 563 17.81 17.50 -42.84
CA PHE A 563 18.11 16.29 -43.59
C PHE A 563 16.82 15.60 -44.04
N ILE A 564 15.88 15.32 -43.12
CA ILE A 564 14.62 14.64 -43.43
C ILE A 564 13.75 15.47 -44.41
N TYR A 565 13.71 16.80 -44.23
CA TYR A 565 12.96 17.70 -45.13
C TYR A 565 13.52 17.66 -46.56
N SER A 566 14.85 17.61 -46.71
CA SER A 566 15.51 17.57 -48.02
C SER A 566 15.28 16.23 -48.73
N PHE A 567 15.32 15.11 -48.00
CA PHE A 567 15.04 13.78 -48.56
C PHE A 567 13.57 13.56 -48.97
N ARG A 568 12.61 14.26 -48.34
CA ARG A 568 11.18 14.18 -48.71
C ARG A 568 10.92 14.68 -50.14
N LYS A 569 11.77 15.57 -50.67
CA LYS A 569 11.63 16.12 -52.04
C LYS A 569 11.95 15.08 -53.13
N ILE A 570 12.49 13.91 -52.74
CA ILE A 570 13.07 12.90 -53.63
C ILE A 570 12.22 11.61 -53.71
N GLY A 571 11.19 11.41 -52.87
CA GLY A 571 10.37 10.19 -52.93
C GLY A 571 8.96 10.31 -52.29
N PRO A 572 7.95 9.54 -52.79
CA PRO A 572 6.55 9.70 -52.37
C PRO A 572 6.13 8.92 -51.11
N ASN A 573 6.96 8.03 -50.55
CA ASN A 573 6.62 7.24 -49.35
C ASN A 573 7.34 7.76 -48.10
N SER A 574 6.63 8.50 -47.25
CA SER A 574 7.14 9.01 -45.98
C SER A 574 6.93 8.00 -44.84
N SER A 575 8.02 7.45 -44.30
CA SER A 575 8.01 6.60 -43.09
C SER A 575 7.35 7.30 -41.89
N ASP A 576 6.81 6.56 -40.93
CA ASP A 576 6.21 7.13 -39.72
C ASP A 576 7.18 8.06 -38.96
N PHE A 577 8.46 7.71 -38.95
CA PHE A 577 9.51 8.55 -38.36
C PHE A 577 9.67 9.88 -39.11
N SER A 578 9.64 9.87 -40.44
CA SER A 578 9.71 11.11 -41.23
C SER A 578 8.49 12.00 -40.98
N ARG A 579 7.28 11.44 -40.84
CA ARG A 579 6.07 12.18 -40.47
C ARG A 579 6.16 12.80 -39.06
N PHE A 580 6.74 12.08 -38.11
CA PHE A 580 7.00 12.58 -36.76
C PHE A 580 7.96 13.79 -36.77
N VAL A 581 9.11 13.68 -37.45
CA VAL A 581 10.10 14.77 -37.54
C VAL A 581 9.52 15.99 -38.25
N LEU A 582 8.78 15.79 -39.34
CA LEU A 582 8.16 16.88 -40.10
C LEU A 582 7.07 17.63 -39.33
N GLY A 583 6.52 17.03 -38.27
CA GLY A 583 5.56 17.67 -37.37
C GLY A 583 6.18 18.53 -36.25
N LEU A 584 7.50 18.49 -36.04
CA LEU A 584 8.18 19.26 -34.99
C LEU A 584 7.96 20.79 -35.04
N PRO A 585 7.84 21.46 -36.22
CA PRO A 585 7.49 22.88 -36.29
C PRO A 585 6.12 23.19 -35.65
N GLU A 586 5.16 22.27 -35.71
CA GLU A 586 3.84 22.43 -35.07
C GLU A 586 3.92 22.37 -33.55
N VAL A 587 4.93 21.67 -33.01
CA VAL A 587 5.23 21.66 -31.58
C VAL A 587 5.77 23.02 -31.13
N LEU A 588 6.70 23.61 -31.87
CA LEU A 588 7.27 24.93 -31.52
C LEU A 588 6.23 26.05 -31.61
N SER A 589 5.38 26.04 -32.63
CA SER A 589 4.25 26.99 -32.76
C SER A 589 3.15 26.78 -31.73
N GLY A 590 3.19 25.67 -30.99
CA GLY A 590 2.22 25.34 -29.95
C GLY A 590 0.93 24.73 -30.49
N LYS A 591 0.82 24.41 -31.77
CA LYS A 591 -0.35 23.69 -32.28
C LYS A 591 -0.39 22.25 -31.78
N LYS A 592 0.77 21.64 -31.53
CA LYS A 592 0.92 20.26 -31.05
C LYS A 592 1.87 20.15 -29.85
N SER A 593 1.85 18.99 -29.21
CA SER A 593 2.87 18.51 -28.28
C SER A 593 3.59 17.30 -28.86
N ILE A 594 4.77 16.94 -28.34
CA ILE A 594 5.50 15.76 -28.84
C ILE A 594 4.70 14.49 -28.51
N VAL A 595 4.34 14.35 -27.24
CA VAL A 595 3.44 13.31 -26.72
C VAL A 595 2.15 13.98 -26.29
N GLY A 596 1.01 13.42 -26.69
CA GLY A 596 -0.30 13.97 -26.35
C GLY A 596 -1.47 13.15 -26.90
N PRO A 597 -2.72 13.56 -26.58
CA PRO A 597 -3.92 12.92 -27.09
C PRO A 597 -4.02 12.90 -28.62
N PHE A 598 -4.84 12.00 -29.16
CA PHE A 598 -4.98 11.83 -30.61
C PHE A 598 -5.63 13.05 -31.27
N ARG A 599 -6.67 13.63 -30.64
CA ARG A 599 -7.32 14.87 -31.08
C ARG A 599 -7.53 15.81 -29.90
N GLN A 600 -7.39 17.10 -30.16
CA GLN A 600 -7.80 18.12 -29.21
C GLN A 600 -9.34 18.18 -29.22
N ARG A 601 -9.98 17.84 -28.10
CA ARG A 601 -11.43 18.02 -27.94
C ARG A 601 -11.74 19.48 -27.66
N THR A 602 -12.64 20.05 -28.45
CA THR A 602 -13.22 21.39 -28.24
C THR A 602 -14.67 21.33 -27.74
N ASP A 603 -15.34 20.19 -27.88
CA ASP A 603 -16.78 20.05 -27.59
C ASP A 603 -17.11 19.73 -26.12
N THR A 604 -16.09 19.61 -25.27
CA THR A 604 -16.22 19.37 -23.83
C THR A 604 -15.27 20.29 -23.09
N ASP A 605 -15.69 20.90 -21.97
CA ASP A 605 -14.89 21.79 -21.09
C ASP A 605 -13.63 21.14 -20.45
N LEU A 606 -13.21 19.99 -20.96
CA LEU A 606 -12.15 19.13 -20.44
C LEU A 606 -10.85 19.31 -21.23
N TYR A 607 -9.86 19.96 -20.61
CA TYR A 607 -8.51 20.05 -21.17
C TYR A 607 -7.71 18.75 -20.95
N LEU A 608 -7.63 17.91 -21.98
CA LEU A 608 -6.87 16.65 -21.98
C LEU A 608 -5.41 16.78 -22.48
N GLY A 609 -4.98 18.00 -22.81
CA GLY A 609 -3.69 18.28 -23.44
C GLY A 609 -3.79 18.69 -24.91
N ARG A 610 -2.67 19.15 -25.47
CA ARG A 610 -2.55 19.45 -26.91
C ARG A 610 -2.35 18.16 -27.69
N SER A 611 -2.84 18.11 -28.93
CA SER A 611 -2.68 16.92 -29.76
C SER A 611 -1.21 16.55 -29.92
N GLY A 612 -0.92 15.26 -29.76
CA GLY A 612 0.44 14.72 -29.83
C GLY A 612 0.87 14.45 -31.27
N LEU A 613 2.18 14.54 -31.55
CA LEU A 613 2.78 13.86 -32.70
C LEU A 613 2.78 12.34 -32.51
N THR A 614 2.79 11.90 -31.26
CA THR A 614 2.59 10.52 -30.83
C THR A 614 1.83 10.49 -29.50
N GLY A 615 1.45 9.31 -29.03
CA GLY A 615 0.72 9.10 -27.79
C GLY A 615 0.44 7.63 -27.54
N LEU A 616 -0.30 7.34 -26.47
CA LEU A 616 -0.69 5.96 -26.15
C LEU A 616 -1.51 5.31 -27.27
N TRP A 617 -2.32 6.11 -27.96
CA TRP A 617 -3.07 5.69 -29.16
C TRP A 617 -2.15 5.16 -30.27
N TYR A 618 -0.94 5.71 -30.42
CA TYR A 618 0.02 5.26 -31.42
C TYR A 618 0.73 3.98 -30.97
N THR A 619 1.14 3.90 -29.70
CA THR A 619 1.87 2.73 -29.18
C THR A 619 0.99 1.47 -29.18
N GLU A 620 -0.28 1.60 -28.79
CA GLU A 620 -1.22 0.46 -28.72
C GLU A 620 -1.79 0.06 -30.09
N GLY A 621 -1.53 0.83 -31.15
CA GLY A 621 -1.86 0.44 -32.53
C GLY A 621 -3.34 0.50 -32.86
N LEU A 622 -4.04 1.49 -32.33
CA LEU A 622 -5.46 1.70 -32.63
C LEU A 622 -5.65 2.23 -34.06
N ASP A 623 -6.48 1.55 -34.84
CA ASP A 623 -6.98 2.05 -36.12
C ASP A 623 -8.06 3.12 -35.90
N ASN A 624 -8.27 3.98 -36.90
CA ASN A 624 -9.19 5.14 -36.88
C ASN A 624 -10.66 4.81 -36.52
N THR A 625 -11.04 3.53 -36.41
CA THR A 625 -12.40 3.05 -36.15
C THR A 625 -12.72 2.86 -34.65
N ASP A 626 -11.73 2.77 -33.75
CA ASP A 626 -11.96 2.47 -32.32
C ASP A 626 -12.02 3.73 -31.43
N ARG A 627 -13.06 4.54 -31.66
CA ARG A 627 -13.22 5.87 -31.02
C ARG A 627 -13.28 5.79 -29.50
N ASP A 628 -13.96 4.80 -28.93
CA ASP A 628 -14.13 4.66 -27.49
C ASP A 628 -12.85 4.24 -26.75
N GLU A 629 -11.99 3.46 -27.40
CA GLU A 629 -10.71 3.03 -26.83
C GLU A 629 -9.67 4.16 -26.84
N SER A 630 -9.66 4.97 -27.91
CA SER A 630 -8.82 6.18 -27.97
C SER A 630 -9.15 7.18 -26.86
N ILE A 631 -10.42 7.35 -26.53
CA ILE A 631 -10.89 8.25 -25.46
C ILE A 631 -10.41 7.77 -24.09
N LYS A 632 -10.43 6.46 -23.86
CA LYS A 632 -9.91 5.87 -22.61
C LYS A 632 -8.42 6.15 -22.44
N LEU A 633 -7.64 6.00 -23.51
CA LEU A 633 -6.19 6.28 -23.48
C LEU A 633 -5.89 7.77 -23.26
N ASP A 634 -6.67 8.67 -23.88
CA ASP A 634 -6.49 10.12 -23.73
C ASP A 634 -6.82 10.61 -22.32
N ILE A 635 -7.92 10.12 -21.72
CA ILE A 635 -8.28 10.40 -20.32
C ILE A 635 -7.23 9.85 -19.37
N PHE A 636 -6.75 8.62 -19.62
CA PHE A 636 -5.70 7.99 -18.84
C PHE A 636 -4.40 8.79 -18.89
N TYR A 637 -3.98 9.22 -20.09
CA TYR A 637 -2.82 10.07 -20.28
C TYR A 637 -2.97 11.39 -19.51
N ALA A 638 -4.09 12.10 -19.68
CA ALA A 638 -4.34 13.38 -19.02
C ALA A 638 -4.31 13.31 -17.49
N ARG A 639 -4.83 12.21 -16.92
CA ARG A 639 -4.81 11.96 -15.47
C ARG A 639 -3.41 11.65 -14.95
N ASN A 640 -2.63 10.86 -15.67
CA ASN A 640 -1.35 10.33 -15.19
C ASN A 640 -0.12 11.05 -15.75
N GLN A 641 -0.33 12.14 -16.50
CA GLN A 641 0.73 12.83 -17.21
C GLN A 641 1.88 13.25 -16.27
N ASN A 642 3.09 12.79 -16.63
CA ASN A 642 4.37 13.23 -16.08
C ASN A 642 5.46 12.99 -17.14
N ILE A 643 6.66 13.54 -16.93
CA ILE A 643 7.77 13.44 -17.91
C ILE A 643 8.20 11.98 -18.16
N TRP A 644 8.13 11.10 -17.15
CA TRP A 644 8.54 9.70 -17.32
C TRP A 644 7.59 8.92 -18.22
N LEU A 645 6.29 9.16 -18.07
CA LEU A 645 5.28 8.60 -18.96
C LEU A 645 5.51 9.05 -20.41
N ASP A 646 5.83 10.34 -20.62
CA ASP A 646 6.15 10.86 -21.96
C ASP A 646 7.40 10.18 -22.56
N LEU A 647 8.45 9.97 -21.76
CA LEU A 647 9.67 9.26 -22.19
C LEU A 647 9.42 7.78 -22.50
N GLU A 648 8.59 7.10 -21.70
CA GLU A 648 8.21 5.70 -21.94
C GLU A 648 7.42 5.56 -23.25
N ILE A 649 6.45 6.45 -23.46
CA ILE A 649 5.67 6.49 -24.70
C ILE A 649 6.61 6.74 -25.89
N LEU A 650 7.53 7.71 -25.80
CA LEU A 650 8.51 7.97 -26.85
C LEU A 650 9.41 6.78 -27.16
N GLY A 651 9.90 6.08 -26.13
CA GLY A 651 10.71 4.88 -26.30
C GLY A 651 9.97 3.78 -27.07
N LYS A 652 8.70 3.53 -26.70
CA LYS A 652 7.84 2.56 -27.40
C LYS A 652 7.51 3.01 -28.82
N THR A 653 7.22 4.29 -29.01
CA THR A 653 6.94 4.89 -30.32
C THR A 653 8.11 4.72 -31.27
N PHE A 654 9.33 5.05 -30.84
CA PHE A 654 10.52 4.89 -31.68
C PHE A 654 10.79 3.42 -31.98
N SER A 655 10.70 2.54 -30.97
CA SER A 655 10.82 1.09 -31.20
C SER A 655 9.85 0.60 -32.28
N LYS A 656 8.61 1.07 -32.27
CA LYS A 656 7.57 0.71 -33.24
C LYS A 656 7.83 1.31 -34.63
N MET A 657 8.25 2.57 -34.69
CA MET A 657 8.61 3.26 -35.94
C MET A 657 9.79 2.59 -36.65
N PHE A 658 10.79 2.13 -35.89
CA PHE A 658 11.98 1.46 -36.45
C PHE A 658 11.72 -0.02 -36.78
N SER A 659 10.90 -0.74 -36.01
CA SER A 659 10.51 -2.12 -36.37
C SER A 659 9.66 -2.19 -37.65
N GLY A 660 8.95 -1.10 -37.99
CA GLY A 660 8.19 -1.00 -39.24
C GLY A 660 9.03 -0.66 -40.48
N MET A 661 10.33 -0.40 -40.34
CA MET A 661 11.25 -0.13 -41.45
C MET A 661 11.96 -1.38 -41.98
N GLU A 662 11.86 -2.53 -41.27
CA GLU A 662 12.48 -3.81 -41.64
C GLU A 662 11.56 -4.72 -42.48
N ASN A 663 10.33 -4.30 -42.79
CA ASN A 663 9.37 -5.02 -43.65
C ASN A 663 9.15 -4.33 -44.99
#